data_AF-A0AAD9W3V3-F1
#
_entry.id   AF-A0AAD9W3V3-F1
#
_cell.length_a   1.000
_cell.length_b   1.000
_cell.length_c   1.000
_cell.angle_alpha   90.00
_cell.angle_beta   90.00
_cell.angle_gamma   90.00
#
_symmetry.space_group_name_H-M   'P 1'
#
loop_
_entity.id
_entity.type
_entity.pdbx_description
1 polymer ?
#
loop_
_entity_poly.entity_id
_entity_poly.type
_entity_poly.pdbx_seq_one_letter_code
_entity_poly.pdbx_strand_id
1 'polypeptide(L)'
;MAINMYDQLVEACREAENWPLNLLRKQQLNRVLCNYQQRLHADESRLLDTKRASVDFWEAPIGSANFQETTIKSIEELIQHFHKHLHNRVKDPKSRHVFISAPHSWAALRCTPQMLHCLCSYEQVSPILIDVLASFGKQRAPLGFQSASFCQDDLTKPSQSALVAIPEVGRSGWELRHCYKLHGLETSSPNTKAKWSMRQTAVYHSFDLENGRAFWLTVKANNEIRDRIMEGTESLEAMRASNSSGLGPSFVACLNTHLIAFDWCTEGWRLHLGDIENDVREILVKVKGTPIEPLGDELNFTPRLIGAATMPSLRDREGSMISRQNTLPSVTGPIQALNAVKAGLTNVRGTLNAMVSEAEVEKSQETSTPRDVQADQQEKISNHLEKLKTFSFAEFQKLNFYTTKLQEAKLAMHLNLGGLRGTREYYKQRYQSTQFPSAIKDFSEINGSYENFTQRVTSLAQDLEADIARAEALILSIEDGKRLYDSILQSYNMEINRLFTLSGHGISERMEESAMRMEKVTDSMLKIAHATARDSASMSAITFVTLVLLPGTFLGTFFSTPIVNAPEDNPQTWNINWSVFMLFLKICIPMTVLVMFIWALYMAFQGYHGESSYDRFRVHIEENLEDGYEAQGSPAKFASKYCLTKYWTVDLVEEIVFATEDFDYQILEIREQYLRIFSTLVWISTTGRSYVRYLKHFVRNGTDDSSLPFRGRPDIFPNANDSEIFWTAFFENQWKFFPVELGPRRMYDRTLHASQILPLTIGEELGAQNIGRPASIHLAHASEMLARTYSTDCNLVLKSYGSLYKSNYYNEIKAYNAFNNATPCENIVKCLGSYHVQPLAPGSGLKFTILLEYANRGSLLEVYQKNDPPVTFAETKAFWSNLLQVAKGLMVAQNTPPKRPGASCVHQDLKPSNILVFGRENVSSSENDLTFKISDFGNSHTRRSAPDDPGRLGYDNGSTRTYCPPELHWNHEVDFTVGPLVDMWSLGCVLIEAAVWICFGQRGRIEFQ
;
A
#
# COMPACT_ATOMS: atom_id res chain seq x y z
N MET A 1 -2.57 -67.64 29.36
CA MET A 1 -3.97 -67.22 29.53
C MET A 1 -4.29 -66.29 28.37
N ALA A 2 -5.32 -66.58 27.57
CA ALA A 2 -5.82 -65.61 26.61
C ALA A 2 -6.29 -64.38 27.40
N ILE A 3 -5.74 -63.21 27.11
CA ILE A 3 -6.10 -61.98 27.81
C ILE A 3 -7.57 -61.70 27.48
N ASN A 4 -8.41 -61.55 28.50
CA ASN A 4 -9.83 -61.28 28.33
C ASN A 4 -10.03 -59.88 27.72
N MET A 5 -10.74 -59.78 26.59
CA MET A 5 -11.01 -58.50 25.91
C MET A 5 -11.83 -57.54 26.77
N TYR A 6 -12.68 -58.06 27.66
CA TYR A 6 -13.39 -57.26 28.64
C TYR A 6 -12.44 -56.57 29.62
N ASP A 7 -11.44 -57.30 30.15
CA ASP A 7 -10.45 -56.73 31.06
C ASP A 7 -9.55 -55.70 30.34
N GLN A 8 -9.26 -55.91 29.06
CA GLN A 8 -8.57 -54.90 28.25
C GLN A 8 -9.41 -53.63 28.02
N LEU A 9 -10.72 -53.75 27.83
CA LEU A 9 -11.60 -52.58 27.72
C LEU A 9 -11.63 -51.79 29.02
N VAL A 10 -11.71 -52.48 30.16
CA VAL A 10 -11.63 -51.85 31.49
C VAL A 10 -10.30 -51.12 31.66
N GLU A 11 -9.19 -51.73 31.26
CA GLU A 11 -7.87 -51.10 31.34
C GLU A 11 -7.73 -49.91 30.37
N ALA A 12 -8.23 -50.03 29.13
CA ALA A 12 -8.26 -48.91 28.19
C ALA A 12 -9.06 -47.72 28.73
N CYS A 13 -10.15 -47.97 29.47
CA CYS A 13 -10.92 -46.91 30.12
C CYS A 13 -10.18 -46.28 31.32
N ARG A 14 -9.33 -47.03 32.03
CA ARG A 14 -8.47 -46.48 33.08
C ARG A 14 -7.37 -45.60 32.49
N GLU A 15 -6.80 -46.02 31.36
CA GLU A 15 -5.82 -45.27 30.59
C GLU A 15 -6.46 -44.36 29.54
N ALA A 16 -7.63 -43.77 29.83
CA ALA A 16 -8.39 -42.99 28.84
C ALA A 16 -7.58 -41.84 28.21
N GLU A 17 -6.68 -41.22 28.97
CA GLU A 17 -5.80 -40.13 28.51
C GLU A 17 -4.88 -40.56 27.34
N ASN A 18 -4.65 -41.88 27.17
CA ASN A 18 -3.85 -42.43 26.08
C ASN A 18 -4.63 -42.58 24.78
N TRP A 19 -5.91 -42.21 24.69
CA TRP A 19 -6.66 -42.28 23.44
C TRP A 19 -5.99 -41.43 22.34
N PRO A 20 -5.84 -41.92 21.10
CA PRO A 20 -6.33 -43.19 20.53
C PRO A 20 -5.38 -44.40 20.62
N LEU A 21 -4.27 -44.34 21.36
CA LEU A 21 -3.29 -45.45 21.47
C LEU A 21 -3.79 -46.65 22.30
N ASN A 22 -4.78 -46.42 23.17
CA ASN A 22 -5.44 -47.42 24.00
C ASN A 22 -6.61 -48.15 23.29
N LEU A 23 -6.85 -47.88 22.01
CA LEU A 23 -7.85 -48.61 21.22
C LEU A 23 -7.48 -50.09 21.13
N LEU A 24 -8.44 -50.95 21.46
CA LEU A 24 -8.30 -52.42 21.46
C LEU A 24 -8.05 -52.95 20.05
N ARG A 25 -8.68 -52.30 19.06
CA ARG A 25 -8.54 -52.63 17.64
C ARG A 25 -7.65 -51.60 16.95
N LYS A 26 -6.36 -51.91 16.82
CA LYS A 26 -5.39 -51.06 16.12
C LYS A 26 -5.41 -51.37 14.62
N GLN A 27 -6.15 -50.59 13.85
CA GLN A 27 -6.16 -50.68 12.38
C GLN A 27 -5.02 -49.87 11.74
N GLN A 28 -4.53 -48.86 12.46
CA GLN A 28 -3.46 -47.98 12.01
C GLN A 28 -2.18 -48.27 12.78
N LEU A 29 -1.04 -47.98 12.16
CA LEU A 29 0.27 -48.05 12.81
C LEU A 29 0.29 -47.13 14.05
N ASN A 30 0.97 -47.54 15.12
CA ASN A 30 1.12 -46.71 16.33
C ASN A 30 1.63 -45.30 16.01
N ARG A 31 2.51 -45.13 15.01
CA ARG A 31 2.99 -43.81 14.55
C ARG A 31 1.86 -42.91 14.05
N VAL A 32 0.86 -43.47 13.35
CA VAL A 32 -0.30 -42.72 12.86
C VAL A 32 -1.21 -42.34 14.03
N LEU A 33 -1.45 -43.26 14.97
CA LEU A 33 -2.22 -42.99 16.18
C LEU A 33 -1.55 -41.91 17.06
N CYS A 34 -0.23 -41.94 17.20
CA CYS A 34 0.54 -40.90 17.88
C CYS A 34 0.38 -39.53 17.20
N ASN A 35 0.33 -39.48 15.86
CA ASN A 35 0.11 -38.23 15.13
C ASN A 35 -1.29 -37.65 15.44
N TYR A 36 -2.33 -38.50 15.39
CA TYR A 36 -3.68 -38.11 15.81
C TYR A 36 -3.72 -37.58 17.25
N GLN A 37 -3.08 -38.29 18.18
CA GLN A 37 -2.98 -37.85 19.58
C GLN A 37 -2.32 -36.49 19.72
N GLN A 38 -1.17 -36.28 19.06
CA GLN A 38 -0.43 -35.01 19.08
C GLN A 38 -1.27 -33.86 18.51
N ARG A 39 -1.98 -34.09 17.41
CA ARG A 39 -2.88 -33.10 16.79
C ARG A 39 -4.03 -32.73 17.73
N LEU A 40 -4.65 -33.72 18.36
CA LEU A 40 -5.72 -33.45 19.33
C LEU A 40 -5.19 -32.65 20.52
N HIS A 41 -4.08 -33.05 21.15
CA HIS A 41 -3.50 -32.31 22.27
C HIS A 41 -3.14 -30.85 21.91
N ALA A 42 -2.63 -30.62 20.70
CA ALA A 42 -2.35 -29.26 20.23
C ALA A 42 -3.63 -28.39 20.13
N ASP A 43 -4.76 -29.00 19.76
CA ASP A 43 -6.04 -28.32 19.56
C ASP A 43 -6.99 -28.36 20.78
N GLU A 44 -6.71 -29.14 21.83
CA GLU A 44 -7.61 -29.36 22.98
C GLU A 44 -8.08 -28.05 23.64
N SER A 45 -7.16 -27.13 23.90
CA SER A 45 -7.48 -25.83 24.55
C SER A 45 -8.41 -24.94 23.72
N ARG A 46 -8.45 -25.18 22.41
CA ARG A 46 -9.24 -24.44 21.44
C ARG A 46 -10.57 -25.15 21.15
N LEU A 47 -10.53 -26.46 21.04
CA LEU A 47 -11.65 -27.34 20.69
C LEU A 47 -12.60 -27.56 21.88
N LEU A 48 -12.07 -27.75 23.08
CA LEU A 48 -12.79 -28.25 24.26
C LEU A 48 -12.78 -27.23 25.40
N ASP A 49 -13.87 -27.17 26.17
CA ASP A 49 -13.97 -26.33 27.37
C ASP A 49 -13.33 -27.06 28.55
N THR A 50 -12.30 -26.47 29.14
CA THR A 50 -11.53 -27.08 30.24
C THR A 50 -12.23 -26.99 31.60
N LYS A 51 -13.30 -26.21 31.72
CA LYS A 51 -13.97 -25.92 33.02
C LYS A 51 -15.43 -26.33 33.05
N ARG A 52 -16.14 -26.28 31.91
CA ARG A 52 -17.58 -26.55 31.83
C ARG A 52 -17.85 -27.65 30.82
N ALA A 53 -18.42 -28.76 31.28
CA ALA A 53 -18.94 -29.80 30.41
C ALA A 53 -20.45 -29.96 30.56
N SER A 54 -21.09 -30.36 29.46
CA SER A 54 -22.50 -30.71 29.37
C SER A 54 -22.65 -31.58 28.12
N VAL A 55 -22.59 -32.89 28.31
CA VAL A 55 -22.73 -33.89 27.26
C VAL A 55 -24.06 -34.60 27.48
N ASP A 56 -24.94 -34.56 26.47
CA ASP A 56 -26.29 -35.13 26.57
C ASP A 56 -26.33 -36.52 25.95
N PHE A 57 -26.88 -37.48 26.69
CA PHE A 57 -27.10 -38.86 26.28
C PHE A 57 -28.59 -39.09 26.06
N TRP A 58 -28.95 -39.66 24.91
CA TRP A 58 -30.27 -40.15 24.58
C TRP A 58 -30.18 -41.63 24.26
N GLU A 59 -30.63 -42.46 25.19
CA GLU A 59 -30.35 -43.91 25.18
C GLU A 59 -31.64 -44.72 25.19
N ALA A 60 -31.65 -45.84 24.46
CA ALA A 60 -32.70 -46.87 24.53
C ALA A 60 -32.16 -48.12 25.27
N PRO A 61 -32.37 -48.22 26.59
CA PRO A 61 -31.95 -49.41 27.35
C PRO A 61 -32.62 -50.68 26.83
N ILE A 62 -31.93 -51.81 26.95
CA ILE A 62 -32.49 -53.11 26.56
C ILE A 62 -33.74 -53.41 27.39
N GLY A 63 -34.88 -53.60 26.71
CA GLY A 63 -36.17 -53.91 27.34
C GLY A 63 -37.00 -52.68 27.73
N SER A 64 -36.49 -51.45 27.55
CA SER A 64 -37.28 -50.23 27.73
C SER A 64 -38.13 -49.93 26.49
N ALA A 65 -39.36 -49.47 26.70
CA ALA A 65 -40.24 -49.02 25.61
C ALA A 65 -39.92 -47.59 25.14
N ASN A 66 -39.23 -46.81 25.97
CA ASN A 66 -38.92 -45.39 25.73
C ASN A 66 -37.41 -45.13 25.82
N PHE A 67 -36.97 -44.08 25.13
CA PHE A 67 -35.64 -43.51 25.31
C PHE A 67 -35.55 -42.75 26.64
N GLN A 68 -34.34 -42.64 27.16
CA GLN A 68 -34.03 -41.95 28.40
C GLN A 68 -32.98 -40.87 28.12
N GLU A 69 -33.22 -39.67 28.64
CA GLU A 69 -32.27 -38.56 28.57
C GLU A 69 -31.41 -38.51 29.84
N THR A 70 -30.09 -38.34 29.67
CA THR A 70 -29.16 -38.10 30.76
C THR A 70 -28.14 -37.03 30.36
N THR A 71 -28.08 -35.92 31.08
CA THR A 71 -27.04 -34.90 30.89
C THR A 71 -25.91 -35.11 31.88
N ILE A 72 -24.69 -35.25 31.38
CA ILE A 72 -23.48 -35.49 32.17
C ILE A 72 -22.60 -34.24 32.15
N LYS A 73 -22.21 -33.75 33.33
CA LYS A 73 -21.49 -32.48 33.49
C LYS A 73 -20.07 -32.62 34.02
N SER A 74 -19.68 -33.79 34.52
CA SER A 74 -18.32 -34.05 34.99
C SER A 74 -17.79 -35.42 34.53
N ILE A 75 -16.47 -35.59 34.64
CA ILE A 75 -15.80 -36.86 34.32
C ILE A 75 -16.18 -37.96 35.32
N GLU A 76 -16.39 -37.63 36.59
CA GLU A 76 -16.82 -38.58 37.62
C GLU A 76 -18.22 -39.13 37.31
N GLU A 77 -19.15 -38.25 36.91
CA GLU A 77 -20.49 -38.65 36.46
C GLU A 77 -20.42 -39.54 35.21
N LEU A 78 -19.52 -39.23 34.26
CA LEU A 78 -19.32 -40.04 33.05
C LEU A 78 -18.76 -41.43 33.37
N ILE A 79 -17.73 -41.49 34.21
CA ILE A 79 -17.13 -42.75 34.68
C ILE A 79 -18.17 -43.57 35.43
N GLN A 80 -19.01 -42.95 36.27
CA GLN A 80 -20.09 -43.63 36.99
C GLN A 80 -21.15 -44.16 36.02
N HIS A 81 -21.50 -43.39 34.98
CA HIS A 81 -22.44 -43.81 33.94
C HIS A 81 -21.95 -45.07 33.22
N PHE A 82 -20.69 -45.10 32.78
CA PHE A 82 -20.11 -46.30 32.15
C PHE A 82 -19.84 -47.44 33.14
N HIS A 83 -19.51 -47.14 34.40
CA HIS A 83 -19.33 -48.16 35.45
C HIS A 83 -20.60 -49.00 35.66
N LYS A 84 -21.80 -48.41 35.50
CA LYS A 84 -23.06 -49.16 35.59
C LYS A 84 -23.11 -50.33 34.59
N HIS A 85 -22.48 -50.18 33.43
CA HIS A 85 -22.40 -51.23 32.40
C HIS A 85 -21.21 -52.16 32.63
N LEU A 86 -20.01 -51.60 32.86
CA LEU A 86 -18.81 -52.39 33.08
C LEU A 86 -18.91 -53.22 34.38
N HIS A 87 -19.02 -52.57 35.53
CA HIS A 87 -18.95 -53.25 36.83
C HIS A 87 -20.05 -54.29 37.02
N ASN A 88 -21.27 -53.98 36.59
CA ASN A 88 -22.41 -54.88 36.72
C ASN A 88 -22.52 -55.88 35.55
N ARG A 89 -21.60 -55.82 34.56
CA ARG A 89 -21.63 -56.63 33.33
C ARG A 89 -22.99 -56.57 32.63
N VAL A 90 -23.53 -55.35 32.54
CA VAL A 90 -24.80 -55.07 31.88
C VAL A 90 -24.50 -54.65 30.45
N LYS A 91 -25.22 -55.26 29.50
CA LYS A 91 -25.12 -54.94 28.09
C LYS A 91 -25.35 -53.45 27.83
N ASP A 92 -24.63 -52.90 26.86
CA ASP A 92 -24.84 -51.53 26.41
C ASP A 92 -26.29 -51.32 25.90
N PRO A 93 -26.79 -50.07 25.92
CA PRO A 93 -28.09 -49.72 25.31
C PRO A 93 -28.14 -50.12 23.84
N LYS A 94 -29.35 -50.39 23.33
CA LYS A 94 -29.56 -50.76 21.93
C LYS A 94 -29.24 -49.62 20.98
N SER A 95 -29.63 -48.41 21.35
CA SER A 95 -29.26 -47.19 20.64
C SER A 95 -28.76 -46.18 21.67
N ARG A 96 -27.62 -45.56 21.38
CA ARG A 96 -27.03 -44.49 22.19
C ARG A 96 -26.69 -43.32 21.28
N HIS A 97 -27.34 -42.18 21.51
CA HIS A 97 -26.98 -40.92 20.88
C HIS A 97 -26.30 -40.02 21.92
N VAL A 98 -25.12 -39.53 21.59
CA VAL A 98 -24.34 -38.61 22.41
C VAL A 98 -24.22 -37.28 21.68
N PHE A 99 -24.63 -36.21 22.33
CA PHE A 99 -24.61 -34.87 21.78
C PHE A 99 -23.60 -34.01 22.53
N ILE A 100 -22.65 -33.43 21.79
CA ILE A 100 -21.71 -32.44 22.31
C ILE A 100 -22.09 -31.08 21.70
N SER A 101 -22.57 -30.18 22.56
CA SER A 101 -23.04 -28.85 22.19
C SER A 101 -22.00 -27.74 22.41
N ALA A 102 -22.23 -26.54 21.86
CA ALA A 102 -21.41 -25.35 22.12
C ALA A 102 -22.27 -24.08 22.16
N PRO A 103 -21.99 -23.08 23.02
CA PRO A 103 -22.80 -21.87 23.11
C PRO A 103 -23.10 -21.16 21.78
N HIS A 104 -22.15 -21.20 20.84
CA HIS A 104 -22.28 -20.76 19.46
C HIS A 104 -21.24 -21.48 18.59
N SER A 105 -21.32 -21.37 17.27
CA SER A 105 -20.47 -22.13 16.31
C SER A 105 -18.95 -21.91 16.41
N TRP A 106 -18.50 -20.93 17.18
CA TRP A 106 -17.09 -20.60 17.38
C TRP A 106 -16.67 -20.70 18.86
N ALA A 107 -17.54 -21.23 19.72
CA ALA A 107 -17.19 -21.51 21.10
C ALA A 107 -16.48 -22.85 21.20
N ALA A 108 -15.73 -23.03 22.28
CA ALA A 108 -15.26 -24.36 22.66
C ALA A 108 -16.45 -25.28 22.93
N LEU A 109 -16.33 -26.55 22.56
CA LEU A 109 -17.33 -27.58 22.80
C LEU A 109 -17.48 -27.79 24.31
N ARG A 110 -18.72 -27.96 24.80
CA ARG A 110 -19.05 -28.22 26.21
C ARG A 110 -18.70 -29.65 26.62
N CYS A 111 -17.45 -30.03 26.44
CA CYS A 111 -16.88 -31.30 26.83
C CYS A 111 -15.43 -31.04 27.23
N THR A 112 -14.98 -31.60 28.35
CA THR A 112 -13.57 -31.50 28.75
C THR A 112 -12.73 -32.51 27.97
N PRO A 113 -11.41 -32.28 27.81
CA PRO A 113 -10.51 -33.27 27.21
C PRO A 113 -10.64 -34.66 27.85
N GLN A 114 -10.64 -34.72 29.18
CA GLN A 114 -10.79 -35.98 29.93
C GLN A 114 -12.10 -36.71 29.62
N MET A 115 -13.21 -35.98 29.48
CA MET A 115 -14.50 -36.57 29.11
C MET A 115 -14.53 -37.10 27.68
N LEU A 116 -13.96 -36.36 26.73
CA LEU A 116 -13.86 -36.81 25.34
C LEU A 116 -13.00 -38.07 25.25
N HIS A 117 -11.83 -38.06 25.87
CA HIS A 117 -10.91 -39.21 25.93
C HIS A 117 -11.56 -40.43 26.56
N CYS A 118 -12.29 -40.25 27.68
CA CYS A 118 -13.01 -41.33 28.36
C CYS A 118 -14.14 -41.89 27.48
N LEU A 119 -14.97 -41.03 26.89
CA LEU A 119 -16.05 -41.42 25.97
C LEU A 119 -15.52 -42.20 24.77
N CYS A 120 -14.49 -41.67 24.10
CA CYS A 120 -13.90 -42.29 22.93
C CYS A 120 -13.18 -43.61 23.26
N SER A 121 -12.58 -43.72 24.45
CA SER A 121 -11.97 -44.95 24.95
C SER A 121 -13.03 -46.01 25.28
N TYR A 122 -14.12 -45.63 25.95
CA TYR A 122 -15.20 -46.56 26.26
C TYR A 122 -15.90 -47.07 25.01
N GLU A 123 -16.24 -46.18 24.08
CA GLU A 123 -16.95 -46.51 22.84
C GLU A 123 -16.04 -47.03 21.72
N GLN A 124 -14.71 -47.02 21.93
CA GLN A 124 -13.70 -47.43 20.95
C GLN A 124 -13.82 -46.65 19.62
N VAL A 125 -14.04 -45.33 19.75
CA VAL A 125 -14.22 -44.40 18.64
C VAL A 125 -12.94 -44.26 17.84
N SER A 126 -13.07 -44.30 16.51
CA SER A 126 -11.95 -44.16 15.57
C SER A 126 -11.27 -42.79 15.68
N PRO A 127 -9.93 -42.71 15.58
CA PRO A 127 -9.20 -41.44 15.59
C PRO A 127 -9.54 -40.52 14.41
N ILE A 128 -10.16 -41.05 13.35
CA ILE A 128 -10.58 -40.26 12.17
C ILE A 128 -11.57 -39.15 12.53
N LEU A 129 -12.26 -39.27 13.67
CA LEU A 129 -13.10 -38.21 14.24
C LEU A 129 -12.33 -36.89 14.42
N ILE A 130 -11.03 -36.94 14.73
CA ILE A 130 -10.19 -35.74 14.95
C ILE A 130 -10.14 -34.87 13.68
N ASP A 131 -10.08 -35.46 12.50
CA ASP A 131 -10.06 -34.71 11.23
C ASP A 131 -11.37 -33.96 10.99
N VAL A 132 -12.48 -34.57 11.41
CA VAL A 132 -13.82 -33.99 11.31
C VAL A 132 -14.00 -32.86 12.34
N LEU A 133 -13.41 -33.00 13.52
CA LEU A 133 -13.48 -32.02 14.61
C LEU A 133 -12.52 -30.83 14.46
N ALA A 134 -11.50 -30.92 13.59
CA ALA A 134 -10.49 -29.87 13.42
C ALA A 134 -11.09 -28.47 13.16
N SER A 135 -12.23 -28.38 12.46
CA SER A 135 -12.92 -27.13 12.16
C SER A 135 -13.86 -26.62 13.26
N PHE A 136 -13.94 -27.29 14.41
CA PHE A 136 -14.75 -26.87 15.57
C PHE A 136 -13.90 -26.11 16.62
N GLY A 137 -14.56 -25.51 17.60
CA GLY A 137 -13.92 -24.77 18.69
C GLY A 137 -13.68 -23.29 18.41
N LYS A 138 -12.88 -22.65 19.26
CA LYS A 138 -12.48 -21.24 19.11
C LYS A 138 -11.64 -21.08 17.84
N GLN A 139 -11.90 -20.08 17.01
CA GLN A 139 -11.10 -19.83 15.80
C GLN A 139 -10.85 -18.33 15.63
N ARG A 140 -9.65 -17.96 15.15
CA ARG A 140 -9.27 -16.55 14.86
C ARG A 140 -9.73 -16.09 13.47
N ALA A 141 -9.92 -17.05 12.56
CA ALA A 141 -10.47 -16.90 11.22
C ALA A 141 -11.17 -18.23 10.86
N PRO A 142 -12.13 -18.27 9.93
CA PRO A 142 -12.72 -19.52 9.48
C PRO A 142 -11.62 -20.40 8.90
N LEU A 143 -11.11 -21.34 9.71
CA LEU A 143 -10.23 -22.39 9.23
C LEU A 143 -11.09 -23.19 8.26
N GLY A 144 -10.70 -23.07 6.99
CA GLY A 144 -11.52 -23.41 5.85
C GLY A 144 -12.02 -24.85 5.87
N PHE A 145 -12.81 -25.15 4.86
CA PHE A 145 -13.41 -26.42 4.49
C PHE A 145 -12.42 -27.59 4.26
N GLN A 146 -11.42 -27.75 5.14
CA GLN A 146 -10.23 -28.59 5.00
C GLN A 146 -10.42 -30.03 5.52
N SER A 147 -11.64 -30.43 5.92
CA SER A 147 -11.90 -31.80 6.40
C SER A 147 -12.66 -32.60 5.36
N ALA A 148 -12.38 -33.91 5.31
CA ALA A 148 -13.12 -34.86 4.49
C ALA A 148 -14.63 -34.87 4.83
N SER A 149 -15.47 -34.92 3.80
CA SER A 149 -16.93 -34.96 3.93
C SER A 149 -17.46 -36.29 4.47
N PHE A 150 -16.80 -37.40 4.15
CA PHE A 150 -17.12 -38.75 4.61
C PHE A 150 -15.84 -39.56 4.75
N CYS A 151 -15.73 -40.29 5.85
CA CYS A 151 -14.62 -41.19 6.15
C CYS A 151 -15.14 -42.49 6.79
N GLN A 152 -14.45 -43.60 6.58
CA GLN A 152 -14.79 -44.91 7.17
C GLN A 152 -13.54 -45.57 7.75
N ASP A 153 -13.73 -46.41 8.77
CA ASP A 153 -12.65 -47.12 9.48
C ASP A 153 -13.09 -48.53 9.92
N ASP A 154 -13.79 -49.24 9.04
CA ASP A 154 -14.30 -50.57 9.29
C ASP A 154 -13.76 -51.62 8.30
N LEU A 155 -13.57 -52.85 8.77
CA LEU A 155 -13.12 -53.97 7.94
C LEU A 155 -14.32 -54.72 7.34
N THR A 156 -14.08 -55.42 6.23
CA THR A 156 -14.91 -56.58 5.83
C THR A 156 -14.92 -57.61 6.95
N LYS A 157 -15.89 -58.54 6.97
CA LYS A 157 -16.13 -59.43 8.13
C LYS A 157 -14.80 -60.01 8.63
N PRO A 158 -14.33 -59.66 9.84
CA PRO A 158 -13.01 -60.07 10.29
C PRO A 158 -12.94 -61.59 10.38
N SER A 159 -11.76 -62.17 10.12
CA SER A 159 -11.53 -63.58 10.47
C SER A 159 -11.80 -63.77 11.97
N GLN A 160 -12.22 -64.98 12.38
CA GLN A 160 -12.58 -65.26 13.79
C GLN A 160 -11.46 -64.93 14.79
N SER A 161 -10.20 -64.91 14.33
CA SER A 161 -9.01 -64.50 15.07
C SER A 161 -8.82 -62.98 15.24
N ALA A 162 -9.50 -62.15 14.45
CA ALA A 162 -9.39 -60.68 14.44
C ALA A 162 -10.64 -59.97 15.02
N LEU A 163 -11.64 -60.75 15.45
CA LEU A 163 -12.85 -60.26 16.12
C LEU A 163 -12.55 -59.92 17.58
N VAL A 164 -12.73 -58.65 17.95
CA VAL A 164 -12.63 -58.17 19.34
C VAL A 164 -14.05 -58.17 19.92
N ALA A 165 -14.57 -59.37 20.21
CA ALA A 165 -15.87 -59.54 20.84
C ALA A 165 -15.77 -59.28 22.35
N ILE A 166 -16.76 -58.57 22.90
CA ILE A 166 -16.88 -58.29 24.35
C ILE A 166 -18.33 -58.61 24.77
N PRO A 167 -18.65 -59.90 24.96
CA PRO A 167 -20.01 -60.36 25.22
C PRO A 167 -20.63 -59.78 26.51
N GLU A 168 -19.80 -59.49 27.52
CA GLU A 168 -20.22 -58.96 28.82
C GLU A 168 -20.95 -57.62 28.71
N VAL A 169 -20.57 -56.79 27.73
CA VAL A 169 -21.25 -55.52 27.41
C VAL A 169 -22.07 -55.59 26.11
N GLY A 170 -22.21 -56.79 25.53
CA GLY A 170 -23.05 -57.01 24.35
C GLY A 170 -22.48 -56.48 23.03
N ARG A 171 -21.15 -56.50 22.87
CA ARG A 171 -20.47 -56.06 21.64
C ARG A 171 -19.90 -57.26 20.89
N SER A 172 -20.27 -57.43 19.61
CA SER A 172 -19.77 -58.54 18.77
C SER A 172 -18.35 -58.30 18.23
N GLY A 173 -17.96 -57.03 18.12
CA GLY A 173 -16.72 -56.62 17.42
C GLY A 173 -16.85 -56.56 15.89
N TRP A 174 -18.01 -56.92 15.34
CA TRP A 174 -18.34 -56.76 13.93
C TRP A 174 -19.30 -55.58 13.73
N GLU A 175 -18.71 -54.42 13.42
CA GLU A 175 -19.45 -53.16 13.36
C GLU A 175 -19.16 -52.41 12.05
N LEU A 176 -20.18 -51.75 11.51
CA LEU A 176 -20.02 -50.64 10.56
C LEU A 176 -19.49 -49.42 11.33
N ARG A 177 -18.55 -48.66 10.75
CA ARG A 177 -17.95 -47.49 11.41
C ARG A 177 -17.56 -46.43 10.38
N HIS A 178 -18.20 -45.27 10.47
CA HIS A 178 -17.92 -44.12 9.62
C HIS A 178 -18.25 -42.81 10.31
N CYS A 179 -17.75 -41.71 9.74
CA CYS A 179 -18.09 -40.37 10.14
C CYS A 179 -18.23 -39.46 8.93
N TYR A 180 -19.00 -38.39 9.08
CA TYR A 180 -19.15 -37.37 8.06
C TYR A 180 -19.31 -35.99 8.69
N LYS A 181 -18.99 -34.96 7.89
CA LYS A 181 -19.22 -33.56 8.21
C LYS A 181 -20.20 -32.97 7.23
N LEU A 182 -21.23 -32.31 7.74
CA LEU A 182 -22.24 -31.63 6.94
C LEU A 182 -22.34 -30.16 7.33
N HIS A 183 -22.75 -29.35 6.36
CA HIS A 183 -23.03 -27.93 6.53
C HIS A 183 -24.50 -27.68 6.23
N GLY A 184 -25.19 -26.87 7.02
CA GLY A 184 -26.60 -26.52 6.83
C GLY A 184 -26.84 -25.04 7.04
N LEU A 185 -27.94 -24.54 6.50
CA LEU A 185 -28.37 -23.17 6.67
C LEU A 185 -29.47 -23.06 7.72
N GLU A 186 -29.27 -22.18 8.68
CA GLU A 186 -30.23 -21.93 9.77
C GLU A 186 -30.52 -20.43 9.89
N THR A 187 -31.77 -20.09 10.18
CA THR A 187 -32.19 -18.70 10.37
C THR A 187 -32.14 -18.32 11.86
N SER A 188 -31.64 -17.12 12.18
CA SER A 188 -31.47 -16.70 13.57
C SER A 188 -32.79 -16.34 14.28
N SER A 189 -33.90 -16.17 13.56
CA SER A 189 -35.27 -16.00 14.07
C SER A 189 -36.28 -16.02 12.91
N PRO A 190 -37.44 -16.69 13.07
CA PRO A 190 -38.47 -16.76 12.03
C PRO A 190 -39.25 -15.46 11.80
N ASN A 191 -39.21 -14.49 12.73
CA ASN A 191 -40.08 -13.29 12.72
C ASN A 191 -39.41 -11.98 12.23
N THR A 192 -38.18 -12.02 11.74
CA THR A 192 -37.46 -10.85 11.20
C THR A 192 -36.79 -11.22 9.88
N LYS A 193 -36.49 -10.25 9.00
CA LYS A 193 -35.79 -10.45 7.71
C LYS A 193 -34.66 -11.49 7.89
N ALA A 194 -34.85 -12.70 7.36
CA ALA A 194 -34.17 -13.90 7.84
C ALA A 194 -32.66 -13.79 7.62
N LYS A 195 -31.89 -13.65 8.72
CA LYS A 195 -30.44 -13.67 8.65
C LYS A 195 -29.99 -15.12 8.61
N TRP A 196 -29.65 -15.60 7.41
CA TRP A 196 -29.11 -16.93 7.18
C TRP A 196 -27.73 -17.08 7.82
N SER A 197 -27.53 -18.18 8.55
CA SER A 197 -26.26 -18.54 9.15
C SER A 197 -25.88 -19.95 8.74
N MET A 198 -24.68 -20.12 8.18
CA MET A 198 -24.14 -21.43 7.86
C MET A 198 -23.60 -22.07 9.13
N ARG A 199 -24.00 -23.33 9.38
CA ARG A 199 -23.63 -24.10 10.55
C ARG A 199 -23.05 -25.44 10.10
N GLN A 200 -22.15 -26.00 10.91
CA GLN A 200 -21.54 -27.31 10.66
C GLN A 200 -22.01 -28.33 11.70
N THR A 201 -22.03 -29.60 11.31
CA THR A 201 -22.30 -30.74 12.20
C THR A 201 -21.41 -31.90 11.82
N ALA A 202 -20.80 -32.52 12.83
CA ALA A 202 -19.98 -33.71 12.69
C ALA A 202 -20.72 -34.90 13.31
N VAL A 203 -20.77 -36.02 12.61
CA VAL A 203 -21.40 -37.25 13.08
C VAL A 203 -20.41 -38.39 12.95
N TYR A 204 -20.19 -39.11 14.05
CA TYR A 204 -19.57 -40.43 14.06
C TYR A 204 -20.64 -41.47 14.38
N HIS A 205 -20.65 -42.57 13.63
CA HIS A 205 -21.61 -43.64 13.79
C HIS A 205 -20.92 -45.00 13.80
N SER A 206 -21.37 -45.87 14.70
CA SER A 206 -21.11 -47.31 14.62
C SER A 206 -22.38 -48.16 14.79
N PHE A 207 -22.43 -49.28 14.07
CA PHE A 207 -23.56 -50.23 14.11
C PHE A 207 -23.07 -51.68 14.17
N ASP A 208 -23.42 -52.40 15.23
CA ASP A 208 -23.11 -53.82 15.44
C ASP A 208 -24.02 -54.70 14.55
N LEU A 209 -23.40 -55.39 13.59
CA LEU A 209 -24.06 -56.21 12.58
C LEU A 209 -24.56 -57.56 13.12
N GLU A 210 -24.30 -57.89 14.37
CA GLU A 210 -24.77 -59.11 15.03
C GLU A 210 -25.81 -58.81 16.11
N ASN A 211 -25.53 -57.85 16.99
CA ASN A 211 -26.40 -57.51 18.11
C ASN A 211 -27.39 -56.37 17.81
N GLY A 212 -27.22 -55.64 16.70
CA GLY A 212 -28.09 -54.52 16.32
C GLY A 212 -27.96 -53.29 17.21
N ARG A 213 -26.80 -53.13 17.85
CA ARG A 213 -26.45 -51.99 18.69
C ARG A 213 -26.00 -50.81 17.82
N ALA A 214 -26.58 -49.63 18.02
CA ALA A 214 -26.21 -48.41 17.33
C ALA A 214 -25.61 -47.38 18.29
N PHE A 215 -24.49 -46.78 17.91
CA PHE A 215 -23.88 -45.65 18.63
C PHE A 215 -23.72 -44.45 17.69
N TRP A 216 -24.07 -43.28 18.20
CA TRP A 216 -23.99 -42.01 17.48
C TRP A 216 -23.32 -40.97 18.37
N LEU A 217 -22.28 -40.33 17.84
CA LEU A 217 -21.68 -39.15 18.45
C LEU A 217 -21.88 -37.97 17.50
N THR A 218 -22.70 -37.01 17.92
CA THR A 218 -23.04 -35.82 17.15
C THR A 218 -22.47 -34.58 17.81
N VAL A 219 -21.70 -33.80 17.06
CA VAL A 219 -21.12 -32.54 17.51
C VAL A 219 -21.71 -31.40 16.69
N LYS A 220 -22.40 -30.48 17.37
CA LYS A 220 -23.08 -29.33 16.78
C LYS A 220 -23.15 -28.20 17.80
N ALA A 221 -23.15 -26.94 17.36
CA ALA A 221 -23.22 -25.83 18.31
C ALA A 221 -24.56 -25.78 19.06
N ASN A 222 -25.67 -25.75 18.33
CA ASN A 222 -27.02 -25.75 18.89
C ASN A 222 -27.65 -27.15 18.92
N ASN A 223 -28.86 -27.20 19.49
CA ASN A 223 -29.58 -28.45 19.72
C ASN A 223 -30.42 -28.91 18.51
N GLU A 224 -30.41 -28.20 17.38
CA GLU A 224 -31.28 -28.48 16.23
C GLU A 224 -31.25 -29.97 15.77
N ILE A 225 -30.07 -30.57 15.61
CA ILE A 225 -29.99 -32.00 15.22
C ILE A 225 -30.39 -32.93 16.38
N ARG A 226 -30.10 -32.56 17.63
CA ARG A 226 -30.53 -33.31 18.81
C ARG A 226 -32.05 -33.35 18.87
N ASP A 227 -32.69 -32.19 18.73
CA ASP A 227 -34.13 -32.02 18.84
C ASP A 227 -34.84 -32.75 17.70
N ARG A 228 -34.32 -32.69 16.46
CA ARG A 228 -34.83 -33.47 15.33
C ARG A 228 -34.70 -34.98 15.51
N ILE A 229 -33.60 -35.46 16.09
CA ILE A 229 -33.42 -36.90 16.37
C ILE A 229 -34.41 -37.34 17.46
N MET A 230 -34.56 -36.56 18.52
CA MET A 230 -35.53 -36.82 19.59
C MET A 230 -36.96 -36.86 19.04
N GLU A 231 -37.35 -35.85 18.26
CA GLU A 231 -38.64 -35.81 17.56
C GLU A 231 -38.81 -37.02 16.63
N GLY A 232 -37.77 -37.41 15.90
CA GLY A 232 -37.77 -38.61 15.06
C GLY A 232 -38.01 -39.89 15.86
N THR A 233 -37.42 -40.03 17.05
CA THR A 233 -37.64 -41.20 17.91
C THR A 233 -39.06 -41.28 18.49
N GLU A 234 -39.81 -40.18 18.54
CA GLU A 234 -41.19 -40.13 19.00
C GLU A 234 -42.20 -40.29 17.85
N SER A 235 -41.95 -39.58 16.74
CA SER A 235 -42.85 -39.46 15.59
C SER A 235 -42.74 -40.61 14.59
N LEU A 236 -41.54 -41.15 14.35
CA LEU A 236 -41.31 -42.20 13.36
C LEU A 236 -41.36 -43.58 14.02
N GLU A 237 -42.32 -44.41 13.60
CA GLU A 237 -42.50 -45.76 14.16
C GLU A 237 -41.24 -46.63 14.06
N ALA A 238 -40.46 -46.46 12.99
CA ALA A 238 -39.22 -47.20 12.76
C ALA A 238 -38.09 -46.85 13.76
N MET A 239 -38.13 -45.67 14.39
CA MET A 239 -37.10 -45.21 15.33
C MET A 239 -37.49 -45.36 16.80
N ARG A 240 -38.74 -45.74 17.11
CA ARG A 240 -39.21 -45.94 18.48
C ARG A 240 -38.44 -47.05 19.20
N ALA A 241 -38.14 -46.84 20.48
CA ALA A 241 -37.42 -47.82 21.30
C ALA A 241 -38.18 -49.16 21.39
N SER A 242 -39.52 -49.15 21.40
CA SER A 242 -40.36 -50.36 21.36
C SER A 242 -40.17 -51.22 20.10
N ASN A 243 -39.88 -50.59 18.97
CA ASN A 243 -39.84 -51.24 17.65
C ASN A 243 -38.42 -51.64 17.22
N SER A 244 -37.39 -51.12 17.89
CA SER A 244 -35.99 -51.54 17.73
C SER A 244 -35.66 -52.88 18.41
N SER A 245 -36.64 -53.80 18.53
CA SER A 245 -36.44 -55.14 19.05
C SER A 245 -36.01 -56.12 17.96
N GLY A 246 -34.75 -56.04 17.56
CA GLY A 246 -34.13 -56.98 16.62
C GLY A 246 -33.14 -56.32 15.68
N LEU A 247 -32.31 -57.12 15.02
CA LEU A 247 -31.23 -56.64 14.16
C LEU A 247 -31.75 -55.86 12.94
N GLY A 248 -32.80 -56.36 12.26
CA GLY A 248 -33.43 -55.70 11.11
C GLY A 248 -34.04 -54.34 11.44
N PRO A 249 -34.98 -54.25 12.41
CA PRO A 249 -35.56 -52.97 12.81
C PRO A 249 -34.54 -51.93 13.31
N SER A 250 -33.52 -52.36 14.08
CA SER A 250 -32.43 -51.45 14.50
C SER A 250 -31.64 -50.89 13.31
N PHE A 251 -31.43 -51.71 12.26
CA PHE A 251 -30.78 -51.24 11.04
C PHE A 251 -31.66 -50.24 10.27
N VAL A 252 -32.97 -50.44 10.22
CA VAL A 252 -33.91 -49.48 9.63
C VAL A 252 -33.93 -48.15 10.41
N ALA A 253 -33.92 -48.20 11.75
CA ALA A 253 -33.80 -47.01 12.59
C ALA A 253 -32.49 -46.23 12.31
N CYS A 254 -31.39 -46.95 12.08
CA CYS A 254 -30.10 -46.38 11.69
C CYS A 254 -30.18 -45.63 10.36
N LEU A 255 -30.79 -46.22 9.32
CA LEU A 255 -30.98 -45.56 8.03
C LEU A 255 -31.82 -44.27 8.16
N ASN A 256 -32.90 -44.31 8.94
CA ASN A 256 -33.74 -43.13 9.20
C ASN A 256 -32.98 -42.03 9.97
N THR A 257 -32.12 -42.41 10.91
CA THR A 257 -31.28 -41.44 11.66
C THR A 257 -30.34 -40.68 10.71
N HIS A 258 -29.77 -41.35 9.71
CA HIS A 258 -28.97 -40.67 8.67
C HIS A 258 -29.80 -39.67 7.86
N LEU A 259 -31.04 -40.02 7.49
CA LEU A 259 -31.91 -39.14 6.72
C LEU A 259 -32.19 -37.83 7.45
N ILE A 260 -32.38 -37.83 8.78
CA ILE A 260 -32.57 -36.61 9.58
C ILE A 260 -31.42 -35.61 9.38
N ALA A 261 -30.17 -36.08 9.40
CA ALA A 261 -29.00 -35.23 9.20
C ALA A 261 -28.87 -34.76 7.73
N PHE A 262 -29.27 -35.59 6.78
CA PHE A 262 -29.24 -35.26 5.36
C PHE A 262 -30.32 -34.26 4.96
N ASP A 263 -31.55 -34.42 5.44
CA ASP A 263 -32.64 -33.45 5.23
C ASP A 263 -32.18 -32.07 5.74
N TRP A 264 -31.68 -31.99 6.98
CA TRP A 264 -31.15 -30.74 7.55
C TRP A 264 -30.06 -30.07 6.68
N CYS A 265 -29.11 -30.83 6.14
CA CYS A 265 -28.02 -30.24 5.34
C CYS A 265 -28.44 -29.80 3.93
N THR A 266 -29.64 -30.17 3.49
CA THR A 266 -30.24 -29.77 2.20
C THR A 266 -31.30 -28.67 2.34
N GLU A 267 -31.76 -28.38 3.56
CA GLU A 267 -32.76 -27.36 3.82
C GLU A 267 -32.20 -25.93 3.68
N GLY A 268 -33.07 -25.00 3.30
CA GLY A 268 -32.80 -23.56 3.33
C GLY A 268 -31.97 -23.01 2.15
N TRP A 269 -31.20 -23.83 1.42
CA TRP A 269 -30.39 -23.37 0.28
C TRP A 269 -31.20 -22.67 -0.80
N ARG A 270 -32.30 -23.27 -1.24
CA ARG A 270 -33.20 -22.68 -2.25
C ARG A 270 -33.73 -21.30 -1.88
N LEU A 271 -34.11 -21.10 -0.61
CA LEU A 271 -34.64 -19.83 -0.09
C LEU A 271 -33.52 -18.79 0.02
N HIS A 272 -32.37 -19.17 0.57
CA HIS A 272 -31.21 -18.31 0.67
C HIS A 272 -30.69 -17.84 -0.69
N LEU A 273 -30.59 -18.74 -1.66
CA LEU A 273 -30.23 -18.39 -3.04
C LEU A 273 -31.29 -17.49 -3.69
N GLY A 274 -32.57 -17.69 -3.35
CA GLY A 274 -33.66 -16.81 -3.79
C GLY A 274 -33.55 -15.40 -3.21
N ASP A 275 -33.20 -15.25 -1.94
CA ASP A 275 -32.97 -13.95 -1.30
C ASP A 275 -31.80 -13.22 -1.94
N ILE A 276 -30.66 -13.91 -2.14
CA ILE A 276 -29.49 -13.35 -2.85
C ILE A 276 -29.87 -12.95 -4.28
N GLU A 277 -30.58 -13.82 -5.00
CA GLU A 277 -31.00 -13.55 -6.37
C GLU A 277 -31.89 -12.30 -6.45
N ASN A 278 -32.85 -12.14 -5.53
CA ASN A 278 -33.72 -10.96 -5.49
C ASN A 278 -32.92 -9.67 -5.22
N ASP A 279 -32.03 -9.69 -4.22
CA ASP A 279 -31.16 -8.54 -3.88
C ASP A 279 -30.23 -8.16 -5.05
N VAL A 280 -29.69 -9.16 -5.76
CA VAL A 280 -28.82 -8.96 -6.92
C VAL A 280 -29.60 -8.49 -8.15
N ARG A 281 -30.81 -9.03 -8.37
CA ARG A 281 -31.64 -8.70 -9.53
C ARG A 281 -31.99 -7.22 -9.57
N GLU A 282 -32.28 -6.62 -8.42
CA GLU A 282 -32.53 -5.17 -8.33
C GLU A 282 -31.35 -4.34 -8.88
N ILE A 283 -30.11 -4.77 -8.62
CA ILE A 283 -28.91 -4.10 -9.11
C ILE A 283 -28.70 -4.41 -10.60
N LEU A 284 -28.81 -5.67 -11.00
CA LEU A 284 -28.55 -6.10 -12.39
C LEU A 284 -29.56 -5.53 -13.40
N VAL A 285 -30.83 -5.35 -13.01
CA VAL A 285 -31.84 -4.73 -13.89
C VAL A 285 -31.49 -3.27 -14.19
N LYS A 286 -31.01 -2.51 -13.19
CA LYS A 286 -30.54 -1.13 -13.39
C LYS A 286 -29.36 -1.08 -14.37
N VAL A 287 -28.39 -1.97 -14.18
CA VAL A 287 -27.19 -2.07 -15.04
C VAL A 287 -27.57 -2.40 -16.48
N LYS A 288 -28.39 -3.43 -16.69
CA LYS A 288 -28.80 -3.88 -18.03
C LYS A 288 -29.78 -2.92 -18.72
N GLY A 289 -30.57 -2.17 -17.96
CA GLY A 289 -31.53 -1.20 -18.48
C GLY A 289 -30.92 0.15 -18.89
N THR A 290 -29.63 0.37 -18.64
CA THR A 290 -28.96 1.64 -18.96
C THR A 290 -28.46 1.60 -20.41
N PRO A 291 -29.00 2.45 -21.32
CA PRO A 291 -28.54 2.48 -22.69
C PRO A 291 -27.11 3.02 -22.76
N ILE A 292 -26.22 2.25 -23.38
CA ILE A 292 -24.88 2.71 -23.78
C ILE A 292 -25.05 3.27 -25.19
N GLU A 293 -25.00 4.58 -25.37
CA GLU A 293 -24.99 5.17 -26.72
C GLU A 293 -23.70 4.76 -27.44
N PRO A 294 -23.77 4.24 -28.68
CA PRO A 294 -22.58 3.87 -29.42
C PRO A 294 -21.77 5.13 -29.78
N LEU A 295 -20.48 5.11 -29.48
CA LEU A 295 -19.49 6.17 -29.75
C LEU A 295 -19.20 6.42 -31.26
N GLY A 296 -20.19 6.20 -32.14
CA GLY A 296 -19.99 6.07 -33.59
C GLY A 296 -20.18 7.32 -34.44
N ASP A 297 -21.06 8.27 -34.11
CA ASP A 297 -21.64 9.15 -35.15
C ASP A 297 -21.43 10.67 -34.99
N GLU A 298 -20.48 11.14 -34.18
CA GLU A 298 -20.13 12.58 -34.13
C GLU A 298 -18.65 12.87 -34.42
N LEU A 299 -18.09 12.19 -35.43
CA LEU A 299 -16.83 12.57 -36.09
C LEU A 299 -17.13 13.46 -37.31
N ASN A 300 -17.73 14.63 -37.09
CA ASN A 300 -17.83 15.69 -38.09
C ASN A 300 -17.35 17.02 -37.48
N PHE A 301 -16.05 17.09 -37.17
CA PHE A 301 -15.33 18.37 -37.20
C PHE A 301 -14.32 18.32 -38.34
N THR A 302 -14.58 19.17 -39.33
CA THR A 302 -13.90 19.24 -40.63
C THR A 302 -12.39 19.53 -40.55
N PRO A 303 -11.63 19.06 -41.55
CA PRO A 303 -10.18 19.14 -41.62
C PRO A 303 -9.71 20.54 -42.06
N ARG A 304 -9.07 21.30 -41.17
CA ARG A 304 -8.32 22.52 -41.58
C ARG A 304 -6.86 22.57 -41.16
N LEU A 305 -6.30 21.52 -40.53
CA LEU A 305 -4.87 21.48 -40.20
C LEU A 305 -4.05 20.39 -40.90
N ILE A 306 -4.66 19.51 -41.71
CA ILE A 306 -3.94 18.45 -42.44
C ILE A 306 -3.44 18.92 -43.82
N GLY A 307 -3.71 20.17 -44.21
CA GLY A 307 -3.33 20.72 -45.52
C GLY A 307 -1.93 21.31 -45.67
N ALA A 308 -1.06 21.27 -44.64
CA ALA A 308 0.25 21.93 -44.71
C ALA A 308 1.45 20.99 -44.99
N ALA A 309 1.24 19.69 -45.17
CA ALA A 309 2.33 18.77 -45.50
C ALA A 309 1.84 17.60 -46.34
N THR A 310 1.57 17.84 -47.62
CA THR A 310 1.56 16.77 -48.63
C THR A 310 2.58 17.11 -49.72
N MET A 311 3.55 16.23 -49.91
CA MET A 311 4.18 15.99 -51.22
C MET A 311 4.07 14.48 -51.50
N PRO A 312 3.92 14.06 -52.77
CA PRO A 312 3.21 12.85 -53.14
C PRO A 312 4.11 11.62 -53.27
N SER A 313 3.50 10.46 -53.09
CA SER A 313 4.06 9.13 -53.33
C SER A 313 4.48 8.89 -54.78
N LEU A 314 5.57 8.14 -54.98
CA LEU A 314 5.81 7.33 -56.17
C LEU A 314 6.21 5.90 -55.78
N ARG A 315 5.23 5.00 -55.98
CA ARG A 315 5.24 3.66 -56.61
C ARG A 315 6.39 2.64 -56.40
N ASP A 316 5.89 1.41 -56.22
CA ASP A 316 6.37 0.09 -56.67
C ASP A 316 7.58 -0.57 -55.97
N ARG A 317 7.35 -1.67 -55.23
CA ARG A 317 7.51 -3.04 -55.78
C ARG A 317 7.14 -4.18 -54.80
N GLU A 318 6.70 -5.25 -55.44
CA GLU A 318 6.09 -6.52 -55.02
C GLU A 318 6.94 -7.52 -54.21
N GLY A 319 6.26 -8.52 -53.63
CA GLY A 319 6.71 -9.92 -53.48
C GLY A 319 6.45 -10.52 -52.08
N SER A 320 5.29 -11.12 -51.77
CA SER A 320 4.79 -12.49 -52.06
C SER A 320 5.54 -13.66 -51.39
N MET A 321 4.80 -14.47 -50.60
CA MET A 321 4.75 -15.97 -50.55
C MET A 321 3.82 -16.37 -49.36
N ILE A 322 2.56 -16.79 -49.54
CA ILE A 322 1.95 -18.08 -49.98
C ILE A 322 1.96 -19.23 -48.95
N SER A 323 0.76 -19.43 -48.37
CA SER A 323 -0.06 -20.64 -48.08
C SER A 323 0.51 -21.95 -47.51
N ARG A 324 -0.26 -22.55 -46.58
CA ARG A 324 -0.97 -23.83 -46.82
C ARG A 324 -2.14 -24.08 -45.83
N GLN A 325 -3.27 -24.50 -46.39
CA GLN A 325 -4.55 -24.90 -45.77
C GLN A 325 -4.48 -26.35 -45.22
N ASN A 326 -5.33 -26.82 -44.29
CA ASN A 326 -6.71 -27.36 -44.44
C ASN A 326 -7.04 -28.04 -43.07
N THR A 327 -8.26 -28.21 -42.51
CA THR A 327 -9.60 -28.58 -43.03
C THR A 327 -10.72 -28.23 -42.02
N LEU A 328 -11.89 -27.87 -42.59
CA LEU A 328 -13.27 -27.74 -42.05
C LEU A 328 -13.98 -29.14 -42.01
N PRO A 329 -15.25 -29.35 -41.53
CA PRO A 329 -16.43 -28.53 -41.88
C PRO A 329 -17.58 -28.35 -40.85
N SER A 330 -18.32 -27.25 -41.08
CA SER A 330 -19.69 -26.99 -40.64
C SER A 330 -20.74 -27.76 -41.47
N VAL A 331 -21.87 -28.13 -40.86
CA VAL A 331 -23.07 -28.63 -41.54
C VAL A 331 -24.17 -27.56 -41.55
N THR A 332 -24.88 -27.47 -42.66
CA THR A 332 -25.77 -26.40 -43.13
C THR A 332 -27.28 -26.78 -43.16
N GLY A 333 -28.16 -25.81 -42.85
CA GLY A 333 -29.49 -25.51 -43.48
C GLY A 333 -30.73 -26.42 -43.26
N PRO A 334 -31.96 -25.99 -43.68
CA PRO A 334 -32.23 -24.91 -44.65
C PRO A 334 -33.38 -23.88 -44.36
N ILE A 335 -33.25 -22.77 -45.10
CA ILE A 335 -34.14 -21.73 -45.67
C ILE A 335 -35.67 -22.02 -45.76
N GLN A 336 -36.50 -20.95 -45.64
CA GLN A 336 -37.56 -20.45 -46.58
C GLN A 336 -38.97 -20.18 -45.98
N ALA A 337 -39.43 -18.91 -46.02
CA ALA A 337 -40.76 -18.49 -46.52
C ALA A 337 -40.96 -16.96 -46.48
N LEU A 338 -41.17 -16.38 -47.67
CA LEU A 338 -41.64 -15.02 -47.96
C LEU A 338 -43.19 -15.02 -47.99
N ASN A 339 -43.87 -13.97 -47.49
CA ASN A 339 -45.01 -13.25 -48.13
C ASN A 339 -46.08 -12.66 -47.17
N ALA A 340 -46.62 -11.52 -47.65
CA ALA A 340 -47.88 -10.83 -47.33
C ALA A 340 -47.84 -9.84 -46.13
N VAL A 341 -47.89 -8.50 -46.30
CA VAL A 341 -48.73 -7.54 -47.06
C VAL A 341 -50.15 -7.33 -46.49
N LYS A 342 -50.46 -6.03 -46.25
CA LYS A 342 -51.77 -5.36 -46.03
C LYS A 342 -52.41 -5.56 -44.65
N ALA A 343 -53.05 -4.58 -44.01
CA ALA A 343 -53.46 -3.18 -44.27
C ALA A 343 -53.87 -2.58 -42.89
N GLY A 344 -54.13 -1.30 -42.63
CA GLY A 344 -54.30 -0.08 -43.42
C GLY A 344 -54.24 1.14 -42.46
N LEU A 345 -53.79 2.31 -42.91
CA LEU A 345 -54.63 3.42 -43.43
C LEU A 345 -55.57 3.97 -42.34
N THR A 346 -55.50 5.20 -41.85
CA THR A 346 -55.59 6.53 -42.53
C THR A 346 -55.69 7.59 -41.39
N ASN A 347 -55.29 8.87 -41.47
CA ASN A 347 -55.51 9.94 -42.45
C ASN A 347 -54.53 11.12 -42.12
N VAL A 348 -53.78 11.71 -43.08
CA VAL A 348 -54.11 12.91 -43.92
C VAL A 348 -53.98 14.24 -43.11
N ARG A 349 -53.21 15.29 -43.46
CA ARG A 349 -52.79 16.02 -44.69
C ARG A 349 -51.71 17.06 -44.25
N GLY A 350 -50.76 17.62 -45.00
CA GLY A 350 -50.45 17.71 -46.44
C GLY A 350 -48.99 18.20 -46.63
N THR A 351 -48.26 17.79 -47.68
CA THR A 351 -48.01 18.54 -48.95
C THR A 351 -47.53 19.99 -48.74
N LEU A 352 -46.43 20.52 -49.29
CA LEU A 352 -45.86 20.44 -50.64
C LEU A 352 -44.47 21.15 -50.67
N ASN A 353 -43.66 20.80 -51.67
CA ASN A 353 -42.63 21.61 -52.35
C ASN A 353 -41.21 21.75 -51.77
N ALA A 354 -40.30 21.03 -52.41
CA ALA A 354 -38.98 21.54 -52.76
C ALA A 354 -39.10 22.40 -54.03
N MET A 355 -38.53 23.61 -54.04
CA MET A 355 -37.89 24.26 -55.19
C MET A 355 -37.36 25.65 -54.80
N VAL A 356 -36.02 25.73 -54.72
CA VAL A 356 -35.15 26.77 -55.29
C VAL A 356 -35.71 28.22 -55.34
N SER A 357 -35.14 29.09 -54.51
CA SER A 357 -34.50 30.32 -55.00
C SER A 357 -33.50 30.86 -53.98
N GLU A 358 -32.27 30.95 -54.45
CA GLU A 358 -31.25 31.87 -53.95
C GLU A 358 -31.73 33.32 -54.08
N ALA A 359 -31.04 34.16 -53.31
CA ALA A 359 -30.78 35.58 -53.52
C ALA A 359 -31.51 36.58 -52.61
N GLU A 360 -30.67 37.16 -51.76
CA GLU A 360 -30.69 38.50 -51.16
C GLU A 360 -31.49 38.70 -49.86
N VAL A 361 -30.75 38.85 -48.76
CA VAL A 361 -30.44 40.17 -48.16
C VAL A 361 -29.59 39.94 -46.90
N GLU A 362 -28.51 40.71 -46.77
CA GLU A 362 -27.63 40.80 -45.61
C GLU A 362 -28.37 41.15 -44.30
N LYS A 363 -27.81 40.60 -43.21
CA LYS A 363 -27.91 41.00 -41.80
C LYS A 363 -29.24 40.76 -41.09
N SER A 364 -29.21 39.83 -40.14
CA SER A 364 -29.20 40.16 -38.71
C SER A 364 -28.80 38.93 -37.91
N GLN A 365 -27.83 39.10 -37.02
CA GLN A 365 -27.44 38.14 -36.00
C GLN A 365 -28.65 37.80 -35.10
N GLU A 366 -28.96 36.51 -34.94
CA GLU A 366 -29.39 36.01 -33.63
C GLU A 366 -28.14 35.45 -32.95
N THR A 367 -27.44 36.35 -32.28
CA THR A 367 -26.50 36.06 -31.21
C THR A 367 -27.22 35.24 -30.14
N SER A 368 -27.05 33.92 -30.12
CA SER A 368 -27.08 33.21 -28.85
C SER A 368 -25.86 33.67 -28.06
N THR A 369 -26.10 34.16 -26.84
CA THR A 369 -25.02 34.72 -26.04
C THR A 369 -24.04 33.61 -25.62
N PRO A 370 -22.76 33.91 -25.34
CA PRO A 370 -21.80 32.92 -24.82
C PRO A 370 -22.25 32.22 -23.52
N ARG A 371 -23.29 32.75 -22.86
CA ARG A 371 -23.89 32.17 -21.64
C ARG A 371 -24.85 31.02 -21.91
N ASP A 372 -25.51 30.96 -23.08
CA ASP A 372 -26.55 29.95 -23.36
C ASP A 372 -25.94 28.59 -23.75
N VAL A 373 -24.81 28.58 -24.47
CA VAL A 373 -24.05 27.33 -24.78
C VAL A 373 -23.40 26.75 -23.52
N GLN A 374 -22.96 27.63 -22.61
CA GLN A 374 -22.35 27.23 -21.34
C GLN A 374 -23.40 26.66 -20.37
N ALA A 375 -24.64 27.14 -20.41
CA ALA A 375 -25.75 26.60 -19.63
C ALA A 375 -26.19 25.21 -20.12
N ASP A 376 -26.34 25.01 -21.43
CA ASP A 376 -26.72 23.71 -22.03
C ASP A 376 -25.62 22.63 -21.81
N GLN A 377 -24.35 23.03 -21.83
CA GLN A 377 -23.24 22.15 -21.48
C GLN A 377 -23.18 21.82 -19.98
N GLN A 378 -23.46 22.80 -19.11
CA GLN A 378 -23.52 22.59 -17.66
C GLN A 378 -24.69 21.66 -17.28
N GLU A 379 -25.82 21.75 -17.99
CA GLU A 379 -26.98 20.87 -17.82
C GLU A 379 -26.68 19.44 -18.27
N LYS A 380 -25.96 19.25 -19.39
CA LYS A 380 -25.48 17.93 -19.84
C LYS A 380 -24.49 17.30 -18.84
N ILE A 381 -23.55 18.09 -18.30
CA ILE A 381 -22.62 17.63 -17.26
C ILE A 381 -23.40 17.26 -15.98
N SER A 382 -24.38 18.07 -15.58
CA SER A 382 -25.22 17.79 -14.41
C SER A 382 -26.02 16.50 -14.58
N ASN A 383 -26.63 16.28 -15.75
CA ASN A 383 -27.38 15.05 -16.05
C ASN A 383 -26.48 13.80 -16.06
N HIS A 384 -25.24 13.90 -16.54
CA HIS A 384 -24.28 12.78 -16.50
C HIS A 384 -23.77 12.51 -15.07
N LEU A 385 -23.57 13.56 -14.27
CA LEU A 385 -23.23 13.43 -12.84
C LEU A 385 -24.39 12.87 -12.02
N GLU A 386 -25.63 13.20 -12.33
CA GLU A 386 -26.81 12.56 -11.72
C GLU A 386 -26.93 11.10 -12.09
N LYS A 387 -26.68 10.73 -13.37
CA LYS A 387 -26.61 9.32 -13.78
C LYS A 387 -25.49 8.57 -13.04
N LEU A 388 -24.31 9.16 -12.82
CA LEU A 388 -23.26 8.54 -12.00
C LEU A 388 -23.66 8.37 -10.54
N LYS A 389 -24.40 9.31 -9.95
CA LYS A 389 -24.94 9.14 -8.58
C LYS A 389 -25.90 7.96 -8.46
N THR A 390 -26.52 7.52 -9.55
CA THR A 390 -27.37 6.32 -9.54
C THR A 390 -26.59 5.01 -9.39
N PHE A 391 -25.28 5.02 -9.68
CA PHE A 391 -24.38 3.87 -9.56
C PHE A 391 -23.46 4.04 -8.34
N SER A 392 -23.81 3.40 -7.22
CA SER A 392 -23.06 3.53 -5.98
C SER A 392 -21.95 2.49 -5.82
N PHE A 393 -20.83 2.87 -5.18
CA PHE A 393 -19.79 1.92 -4.78
C PHE A 393 -20.34 0.85 -3.81
N ALA A 394 -21.34 1.21 -3.01
CA ALA A 394 -22.02 0.28 -2.11
C ALA A 394 -22.75 -0.84 -2.85
N GLU A 395 -23.36 -0.57 -4.02
CA GLU A 395 -23.97 -1.61 -4.87
C GLU A 395 -22.90 -2.56 -5.45
N PHE A 396 -21.76 -2.04 -5.89
CA PHE A 396 -20.64 -2.87 -6.35
C PHE A 396 -20.04 -3.73 -5.23
N GLN A 397 -19.85 -3.17 -4.03
CA GLN A 397 -19.44 -3.91 -2.84
C GLN A 397 -20.44 -5.00 -2.47
N LYS A 398 -21.76 -4.73 -2.58
CA LYS A 398 -22.81 -5.74 -2.38
C LYS A 398 -22.69 -6.87 -3.39
N LEU A 399 -22.46 -6.59 -4.67
CA LEU A 399 -22.24 -7.62 -5.69
C LEU A 399 -21.02 -8.49 -5.35
N ASN A 400 -19.89 -7.89 -4.93
CA ASN A 400 -18.72 -8.64 -4.47
C ASN A 400 -19.01 -9.50 -3.23
N PHE A 401 -19.70 -8.93 -2.24
CA PHE A 401 -20.12 -9.65 -1.04
C PHE A 401 -20.98 -10.88 -1.37
N TYR A 402 -21.98 -10.73 -2.26
CA TYR A 402 -22.82 -11.85 -2.68
C TYR A 402 -22.05 -12.88 -3.52
N THR A 403 -21.08 -12.48 -4.35
CA THR A 403 -20.19 -13.45 -5.03
C THR A 403 -19.44 -14.32 -4.03
N THR A 404 -18.81 -13.73 -3.00
CA THR A 404 -18.10 -14.50 -1.96
C THR A 404 -19.05 -15.41 -1.20
N LYS A 405 -20.26 -14.93 -0.84
CA LYS A 405 -21.26 -15.75 -0.14
C LYS A 405 -21.77 -16.92 -0.99
N LEU A 406 -21.99 -16.71 -2.29
CA LEU A 406 -22.37 -17.78 -3.22
C LEU A 406 -21.25 -18.81 -3.41
N GLN A 407 -19.99 -18.38 -3.44
CA GLN A 407 -18.84 -19.29 -3.49
C GLN A 407 -18.73 -20.15 -2.22
N GLU A 408 -18.90 -19.56 -1.03
CA GLU A 408 -18.95 -20.28 0.25
C GLU A 408 -20.11 -21.30 0.27
N ALA A 409 -21.31 -20.89 -0.15
CA ALA A 409 -22.48 -21.77 -0.24
C ALA A 409 -22.25 -22.93 -1.22
N LYS A 410 -21.72 -22.64 -2.41
CA LYS A 410 -21.39 -23.65 -3.42
C LYS A 410 -20.43 -24.70 -2.89
N LEU A 411 -19.38 -24.27 -2.18
CA LEU A 411 -18.39 -25.18 -1.59
C LEU A 411 -19.02 -26.06 -0.50
N ALA A 412 -19.81 -25.46 0.40
CA ALA A 412 -20.53 -26.20 1.43
C ALA A 412 -21.45 -27.28 0.84
N MET A 413 -22.22 -26.94 -0.19
CA MET A 413 -23.10 -27.89 -0.89
C MET A 413 -22.32 -29.02 -1.60
N HIS A 414 -21.18 -28.72 -2.23
CA HIS A 414 -20.32 -29.74 -2.82
C HIS A 414 -19.80 -30.74 -1.78
N LEU A 415 -19.41 -30.24 -0.60
CA LEU A 415 -18.94 -31.10 0.48
C LEU A 415 -20.07 -31.98 1.01
N ASN A 416 -21.26 -31.44 1.20
CA ASN A 416 -22.44 -32.22 1.57
C ASN A 416 -22.75 -33.31 0.54
N LEU A 417 -22.70 -32.97 -0.76
CA LEU A 417 -22.91 -33.92 -1.85
C LEU A 417 -21.93 -35.09 -1.76
N GLY A 418 -20.65 -34.81 -1.46
CA GLY A 418 -19.64 -35.83 -1.18
C GLY A 418 -20.00 -36.72 0.02
N GLY A 419 -20.51 -36.12 1.11
CA GLY A 419 -20.95 -36.83 2.31
C GLY A 419 -22.14 -37.77 2.06
N LEU A 420 -23.16 -37.28 1.37
CA LEU A 420 -24.37 -38.02 1.00
C LEU A 420 -24.03 -39.19 0.06
N ARG A 421 -23.29 -38.91 -1.02
CA ARG A 421 -22.87 -39.93 -1.99
C ARG A 421 -21.96 -40.98 -1.35
N GLY A 422 -21.00 -40.54 -0.52
CA GLY A 422 -20.10 -41.42 0.23
C GLY A 422 -20.87 -42.38 1.15
N THR A 423 -21.82 -41.86 1.92
CA THR A 423 -22.65 -42.69 2.83
C THR A 423 -23.53 -43.65 2.04
N ARG A 424 -24.19 -43.20 0.97
CA ARG A 424 -25.02 -44.06 0.11
C ARG A 424 -24.20 -45.20 -0.49
N GLU A 425 -23.05 -44.88 -1.06
CA GLU A 425 -22.19 -45.86 -1.72
C GLU A 425 -21.61 -46.85 -0.69
N TYR A 426 -21.24 -46.37 0.50
CA TYR A 426 -20.83 -47.22 1.61
C TYR A 426 -21.90 -48.26 1.97
N TYR A 427 -23.12 -47.83 2.31
CA TYR A 427 -24.20 -48.76 2.66
C TYR A 427 -24.58 -49.67 1.49
N LYS A 428 -24.51 -49.19 0.25
CA LYS A 428 -24.74 -50.01 -0.94
C LYS A 428 -23.72 -51.14 -1.10
N GLN A 429 -22.43 -50.84 -0.97
CA GLN A 429 -21.38 -51.86 -1.02
C GLN A 429 -21.53 -52.88 0.11
N ARG A 430 -21.92 -52.44 1.32
CA ARG A 430 -22.13 -53.36 2.45
C ARG A 430 -23.36 -54.21 2.28
N TYR A 431 -24.48 -53.66 1.85
CA TYR A 431 -25.72 -54.40 1.61
C TYR A 431 -25.56 -55.46 0.52
N GLN A 432 -24.83 -55.13 -0.54
CA GLN A 432 -24.55 -56.04 -1.66
C GLN A 432 -23.50 -57.11 -1.34
N SER A 433 -22.71 -56.94 -0.28
CA SER A 433 -21.70 -57.92 0.14
C SER A 433 -22.35 -59.26 0.50
N THR A 434 -21.69 -60.36 0.10
CA THR A 434 -22.07 -61.73 0.47
C THR A 434 -21.90 -62.00 1.96
N GLN A 435 -21.07 -61.21 2.64
CA GLN A 435 -20.80 -61.33 4.08
C GLN A 435 -21.80 -60.57 4.95
N PHE A 436 -22.71 -59.79 4.36
CA PHE A 436 -23.72 -59.03 5.11
C PHE A 436 -24.72 -59.97 5.81
N PRO A 437 -25.17 -59.68 7.05
CA PRO A 437 -26.04 -60.58 7.81
C PRO A 437 -27.33 -60.94 7.05
N SER A 438 -27.61 -62.23 6.87
CA SER A 438 -28.88 -62.69 6.29
C SER A 438 -30.06 -62.30 7.17
N ALA A 439 -29.89 -62.31 8.49
CA ALA A 439 -30.91 -61.86 9.45
C ALA A 439 -31.39 -60.41 9.24
N ILE A 440 -30.59 -59.54 8.62
CA ILE A 440 -31.05 -58.21 8.20
C ILE A 440 -31.82 -58.31 6.87
N LYS A 441 -31.32 -59.09 5.90
CA LYS A 441 -31.95 -59.27 4.57
C LYS A 441 -33.30 -60.00 4.62
N ASP A 442 -33.47 -60.88 5.61
CA ASP A 442 -34.66 -61.70 5.81
C ASP A 442 -35.79 -60.90 6.51
N PHE A 443 -35.51 -59.69 7.00
CA PHE A 443 -36.52 -58.83 7.60
C PHE A 443 -37.45 -58.25 6.52
N SER A 444 -38.76 -58.50 6.62
CA SER A 444 -39.72 -58.24 5.54
C SER A 444 -39.73 -56.79 5.01
N GLU A 445 -39.47 -55.81 5.87
CA GLU A 445 -39.52 -54.38 5.51
C GLU A 445 -38.17 -53.80 5.08
N ILE A 446 -37.08 -54.59 5.13
CA ILE A 446 -35.72 -54.08 4.89
C ILE A 446 -35.51 -53.59 3.47
N ASN A 447 -35.98 -54.35 2.47
CA ASN A 447 -35.74 -54.03 1.06
C ASN A 447 -36.42 -52.71 0.71
N GLY A 448 -37.69 -52.54 1.12
CA GLY A 448 -38.41 -51.28 0.94
C GLY A 448 -37.76 -50.11 1.69
N SER A 449 -37.31 -50.34 2.93
CA SER A 449 -36.66 -49.30 3.74
C SER A 449 -35.30 -48.87 3.16
N TYR A 450 -34.50 -49.83 2.69
CA TYR A 450 -33.20 -49.60 2.08
C TYR A 450 -33.31 -48.94 0.69
N GLU A 451 -34.27 -49.36 -0.13
CA GLU A 451 -34.58 -48.72 -1.41
C GLU A 451 -35.05 -47.28 -1.18
N ASN A 452 -35.96 -47.05 -0.23
CA ASN A 452 -36.41 -45.71 0.17
C ASN A 452 -35.22 -44.85 0.62
N PHE A 453 -34.38 -45.35 1.52
CA PHE A 453 -33.16 -44.65 1.96
C PHE A 453 -32.28 -44.25 0.76
N THR A 454 -31.99 -45.19 -0.14
CA THR A 454 -31.15 -44.96 -1.31
C THR A 454 -31.78 -43.95 -2.27
N GLN A 455 -33.09 -44.05 -2.50
CA GLN A 455 -33.85 -43.14 -3.36
C GLN A 455 -33.90 -41.74 -2.74
N ARG A 456 -34.16 -41.63 -1.44
CA ARG A 456 -34.21 -40.36 -0.71
C ARG A 456 -32.87 -39.65 -0.74
N VAL A 457 -31.77 -40.34 -0.43
CA VAL A 457 -30.42 -39.76 -0.51
C VAL A 457 -30.08 -39.34 -1.94
N THR A 458 -30.53 -40.09 -2.95
CA THR A 458 -30.34 -39.72 -4.36
C THR A 458 -31.13 -38.47 -4.73
N SER A 459 -32.37 -38.34 -4.28
CA SER A 459 -33.19 -37.14 -4.48
C SER A 459 -32.56 -35.92 -3.82
N LEU A 460 -32.15 -36.02 -2.56
CA LEU A 460 -31.50 -34.94 -1.83
C LEU A 460 -30.17 -34.50 -2.48
N ALA A 461 -29.40 -35.45 -3.00
CA ALA A 461 -28.18 -35.17 -3.77
C ALA A 461 -28.49 -34.41 -5.08
N GLN A 462 -29.55 -34.80 -5.79
CA GLN A 462 -30.00 -34.11 -7.00
C GLN A 462 -30.50 -32.69 -6.71
N ASP A 463 -31.20 -32.49 -5.59
CA ASP A 463 -31.64 -31.17 -5.16
C ASP A 463 -30.44 -30.25 -4.87
N LEU A 464 -29.42 -30.75 -4.17
CA LEU A 464 -28.16 -30.01 -3.96
C LEU A 464 -27.43 -29.70 -5.27
N GLU A 465 -27.39 -30.63 -6.23
CA GLU A 465 -26.80 -30.40 -7.55
C GLU A 465 -27.51 -29.28 -8.31
N ALA A 466 -28.84 -29.24 -8.24
CA ALA A 466 -29.64 -28.17 -8.84
C ALA A 466 -29.36 -26.81 -8.16
N ASP A 467 -29.26 -26.77 -6.83
CA ASP A 467 -28.92 -25.55 -6.09
C ASP A 467 -27.47 -25.09 -6.33
N ILE A 468 -26.53 -26.02 -6.52
CA ILE A 468 -25.15 -25.73 -6.95
C ILE A 468 -25.15 -25.07 -8.34
N ALA A 469 -25.85 -25.66 -9.32
CA ALA A 469 -25.93 -25.12 -10.67
C ALA A 469 -26.60 -23.74 -10.67
N ARG A 470 -27.61 -23.53 -9.81
CA ARG A 470 -28.23 -22.22 -9.61
C ARG A 470 -27.25 -21.19 -9.04
N ALA A 471 -26.47 -21.56 -8.02
CA ALA A 471 -25.44 -20.69 -7.46
C ALA A 471 -24.36 -20.33 -8.50
N GLU A 472 -23.93 -21.28 -9.33
CA GLU A 472 -23.00 -21.03 -10.45
C GLU A 472 -23.56 -20.05 -11.47
N ALA A 473 -24.81 -20.23 -11.88
CA ALA A 473 -25.48 -19.31 -12.80
C ALA A 473 -25.59 -17.89 -12.22
N LEU A 474 -25.88 -17.75 -10.92
CA LEU A 474 -25.92 -16.45 -10.24
C LEU A 474 -24.53 -15.80 -10.16
N ILE A 475 -23.49 -16.56 -9.83
CA ILE A 475 -22.10 -16.06 -9.84
C ILE A 475 -21.74 -15.51 -11.22
N LEU A 476 -21.99 -16.28 -12.28
CA LEU A 476 -21.73 -15.83 -13.65
C LEU A 476 -22.53 -14.57 -14.01
N SER A 477 -23.82 -14.51 -13.64
CA SER A 477 -24.66 -13.34 -13.89
C SER A 477 -24.18 -12.08 -13.16
N ILE A 478 -23.70 -12.24 -11.92
CA ILE A 478 -23.10 -11.17 -11.13
C ILE A 478 -21.77 -10.73 -11.75
N GLU A 479 -20.93 -11.66 -12.20
CA GLU A 479 -19.64 -11.38 -12.86
C GLU A 479 -19.84 -10.55 -14.14
N ASP A 480 -20.79 -10.96 -14.99
CA ASP A 480 -21.18 -10.22 -16.19
C ASP A 480 -21.77 -8.85 -15.83
N GLY A 481 -22.58 -8.82 -14.75
CA GLY A 481 -23.11 -7.58 -14.19
C GLY A 481 -22.04 -6.59 -13.76
N LYS A 482 -21.01 -7.05 -13.05
CA LYS A 482 -19.85 -6.24 -12.64
C LYS A 482 -19.09 -5.71 -13.86
N ARG A 483 -18.85 -6.56 -14.87
CA ARG A 483 -18.20 -6.12 -16.12
C ARG A 483 -18.98 -5.03 -16.83
N LEU A 484 -20.31 -5.16 -16.91
CA LEU A 484 -21.18 -4.13 -17.46
C LEU A 484 -21.17 -2.86 -16.60
N TYR A 485 -21.17 -3.02 -15.27
CA TYR A 485 -21.06 -1.91 -14.32
C TYR A 485 -19.78 -1.11 -14.54
N ASP A 486 -18.63 -1.79 -14.65
CA ASP A 486 -17.33 -1.18 -14.93
C ASP A 486 -17.31 -0.51 -16.30
N SER A 487 -17.90 -1.15 -17.31
CA SER A 487 -18.00 -0.58 -18.67
C SER A 487 -18.83 0.70 -18.71
N ILE A 488 -19.96 0.73 -17.98
CA ILE A 488 -20.82 1.92 -17.85
C ILE A 488 -20.08 3.04 -17.10
N LEU A 489 -19.40 2.72 -15.99
CA LEU A 489 -18.60 3.70 -15.25
C LEU A 489 -17.47 4.28 -16.11
N GLN A 490 -16.78 3.45 -16.88
CA GLN A 490 -15.72 3.89 -17.79
C GLN A 490 -16.28 4.80 -18.90
N SER A 491 -17.43 4.44 -19.49
CA SER A 491 -18.11 5.26 -20.50
C SER A 491 -18.48 6.64 -19.95
N TYR A 492 -19.09 6.71 -18.77
CA TYR A 492 -19.42 7.99 -18.14
C TYR A 492 -18.19 8.82 -17.75
N ASN A 493 -17.14 8.19 -17.21
CA ASN A 493 -15.89 8.88 -16.91
C ASN A 493 -15.24 9.46 -18.18
N MET A 494 -15.29 8.74 -19.29
CA MET A 494 -14.75 9.20 -20.58
C MET A 494 -15.53 10.41 -21.12
N GLU A 495 -16.86 10.37 -21.04
CA GLU A 495 -17.72 11.46 -21.53
C GLU A 495 -17.60 12.72 -20.65
N ILE A 496 -17.48 12.55 -19.33
CA ILE A 496 -17.23 13.66 -18.40
C ILE A 496 -15.87 14.31 -18.69
N ASN A 497 -14.81 13.52 -18.91
CA ASN A 497 -13.50 14.05 -19.29
C ASN A 497 -13.54 14.79 -20.64
N ARG A 498 -14.36 14.32 -21.60
CA ARG A 498 -14.61 15.03 -22.87
C ARG A 498 -15.32 16.37 -22.66
N LEU A 499 -16.34 16.41 -21.81
CA LEU A 499 -17.05 17.65 -21.48
C LEU A 499 -16.16 18.64 -20.71
N PHE A 500 -15.31 18.17 -19.79
CA PHE A 500 -14.35 19.01 -19.08
C PHE A 500 -13.29 19.60 -20.02
N THR A 501 -12.76 18.83 -20.98
CA THR A 501 -11.80 19.33 -21.96
C THR A 501 -12.41 20.39 -22.89
N LEU A 502 -13.67 20.23 -23.29
CA LEU A 502 -14.40 21.24 -24.07
C LEU A 502 -14.64 22.53 -23.26
N SER A 503 -14.94 22.43 -21.96
CA SER A 503 -15.15 23.59 -21.07
C SER A 503 -13.86 24.37 -20.70
N GLY A 504 -12.68 23.79 -20.94
CA GLY A 504 -11.38 24.34 -20.53
C GLY A 504 -10.90 25.59 -21.27
N HIS A 505 -11.56 26.01 -22.36
CA HIS A 505 -11.10 27.13 -23.20
C HIS A 505 -11.21 28.51 -22.52
N GLY A 506 -12.04 28.69 -21.49
CA GLY A 506 -12.19 29.99 -20.80
C GLY A 506 -11.25 30.24 -19.62
N ILE A 507 -10.44 29.26 -19.21
CA ILE A 507 -9.57 29.35 -18.02
C ILE A 507 -8.13 29.76 -18.40
N SER A 508 -7.67 29.42 -19.61
CA SER A 508 -6.32 29.70 -20.08
C SER A 508 -6.03 31.21 -20.23
N GLU A 509 -7.02 32.00 -20.64
CA GLU A 509 -6.87 33.43 -20.93
C GLU A 509 -6.64 34.27 -19.66
N ARG A 510 -7.21 33.86 -18.51
CA ARG A 510 -7.02 34.55 -17.22
C ARG A 510 -5.68 34.24 -16.56
N MET A 511 -5.06 33.11 -16.89
CA MET A 511 -3.75 32.71 -16.33
C MET A 511 -2.63 33.54 -16.95
N GLU A 512 -2.75 33.92 -18.21
CA GLU A 512 -1.77 34.72 -18.96
C GLU A 512 -1.71 36.17 -18.46
N GLU A 513 -2.86 36.77 -18.11
CA GLU A 513 -2.92 38.13 -17.55
C GLU A 513 -2.27 38.22 -16.15
N SER A 514 -2.36 37.15 -15.35
CA SER A 514 -1.76 37.08 -14.01
C SER A 514 -0.23 36.92 -14.04
N ALA A 515 0.30 36.19 -15.03
CA ALA A 515 1.74 36.00 -15.22
C ALA A 515 2.44 37.31 -15.61
N MET A 516 1.83 38.12 -16.47
CA MET A 516 2.37 39.43 -16.87
C MET A 516 2.40 40.45 -15.72
N ARG A 517 1.46 40.41 -14.76
CA ARG A 517 1.51 41.29 -13.58
C ARG A 517 2.61 40.90 -12.60
N MET A 518 2.94 39.61 -12.49
CA MET A 518 3.99 39.10 -11.60
C MET A 518 5.40 39.49 -12.09
N GLU A 519 5.62 39.51 -13.40
CA GLU A 519 6.90 39.92 -14.01
C GLU A 519 7.24 41.38 -13.70
N LYS A 520 6.23 42.27 -13.73
CA LYS A 520 6.41 43.71 -13.49
C LYS A 520 6.74 44.06 -12.03
N VAL A 521 6.23 43.28 -11.07
CA VAL A 521 6.52 43.44 -9.63
C VAL A 521 7.95 42.97 -9.29
N THR A 522 8.41 41.92 -9.98
CA THR A 522 9.73 41.33 -9.74
C THR A 522 10.87 42.26 -10.22
N ASP A 523 10.68 42.98 -11.33
CA ASP A 523 11.67 43.95 -11.83
C ASP A 523 11.81 45.18 -10.91
N SER A 524 10.71 45.63 -10.27
CA SER A 524 10.76 46.72 -9.30
C SER A 524 11.49 46.35 -8.00
N MET A 525 11.41 45.09 -7.57
CA MET A 525 12.07 44.63 -6.34
C MET A 525 13.60 44.51 -6.52
N LEU A 526 14.03 44.13 -7.73
CA LEU A 526 15.45 43.99 -8.09
C LEU A 526 16.17 45.36 -8.14
N LYS A 527 15.46 46.42 -8.57
CA LYS A 527 15.97 47.80 -8.55
C LYS A 527 16.14 48.37 -7.13
N ILE A 528 15.31 47.97 -6.17
CA ILE A 528 15.39 48.41 -4.76
C ILE A 528 16.57 47.72 -4.04
N ALA A 529 16.80 46.42 -4.31
CA ALA A 529 17.93 45.69 -3.73
C ALA A 529 19.29 46.27 -4.15
N HIS A 530 19.43 46.69 -5.42
CA HIS A 530 20.65 47.36 -5.91
C HIS A 530 20.88 48.75 -5.31
N ALA A 531 19.82 49.48 -4.97
CA ALA A 531 19.93 50.78 -4.30
C ALA A 531 20.45 50.65 -2.85
N THR A 532 20.13 49.54 -2.19
CA THR A 532 20.49 49.29 -0.78
C THR A 532 21.95 48.85 -0.60
N ALA A 533 22.56 48.26 -1.63
CA ALA A 533 23.97 47.83 -1.61
C ALA A 533 24.99 48.99 -1.67
N ARG A 534 24.55 50.19 -2.09
CA ARG A 534 25.43 51.36 -2.29
C ARG A 534 25.76 52.10 -0.98
N ASP A 535 25.12 51.75 0.14
CA ASP A 535 25.28 52.42 1.44
C ASP A 535 26.49 51.96 2.27
N SER A 536 27.28 50.99 1.81
CA SER A 536 28.49 50.50 2.52
C SER A 536 29.61 51.56 2.63
N ALA A 537 29.64 52.56 1.73
CA ALA A 537 30.59 53.68 1.78
C ALA A 537 30.36 54.63 2.98
N SER A 538 29.20 54.56 3.63
CA SER A 538 28.84 55.43 4.75
C SER A 538 29.48 55.01 6.08
N MET A 539 29.90 53.73 6.23
CA MET A 539 30.49 53.25 7.48
C MET A 539 31.97 53.68 7.68
N SER A 540 32.78 53.74 6.62
CA SER A 540 34.17 54.23 6.71
C SER A 540 34.26 55.74 6.87
N ALA A 541 33.31 56.48 6.31
CA ALA A 541 33.18 57.92 6.49
C ALA A 541 32.87 58.29 7.95
N ILE A 542 32.03 57.52 8.64
CA ILE A 542 31.71 57.74 10.06
C ILE A 542 32.93 57.49 10.95
N THR A 543 33.72 56.43 10.70
CA THR A 543 34.94 56.12 11.47
C THR A 543 36.05 57.15 11.28
N PHE A 544 36.18 57.71 10.07
CA PHE A 544 37.09 58.82 9.79
C PHE A 544 36.67 60.08 10.56
N VAL A 545 35.38 60.42 10.54
CA VAL A 545 34.84 61.58 11.26
C VAL A 545 35.01 61.43 12.78
N THR A 546 34.83 60.23 13.33
CA THR A 546 35.02 60.00 14.78
C THR A 546 36.48 60.04 15.21
N LEU A 547 37.43 59.53 14.40
CA LEU A 547 38.88 59.59 14.69
C LEU A 547 39.43 61.02 14.69
N VAL A 548 38.92 61.90 13.83
CA VAL A 548 39.29 63.32 13.80
C VAL A 548 38.75 64.06 15.04
N LEU A 549 37.56 63.67 15.53
CA LEU A 549 36.91 64.33 16.66
C LEU A 549 37.42 63.84 18.02
N LEU A 550 37.86 62.57 18.12
CA LEU A 550 38.22 61.89 19.38
C LEU A 550 39.18 62.69 20.31
N PRO A 551 40.31 63.27 19.82
CA PRO A 551 41.23 64.00 20.69
C PRO A 551 40.62 65.29 21.23
N GLY A 552 39.81 65.97 20.41
CA GLY A 552 39.10 67.19 20.80
C GLY A 552 38.04 66.93 21.86
N THR A 553 37.28 65.84 21.73
CA THR A 553 36.26 65.46 22.72
C THR A 553 36.88 65.04 24.06
N PHE A 554 38.01 64.31 24.05
CA PHE A 554 38.72 63.87 25.26
C PHE A 554 39.43 65.02 25.99
N LEU A 555 40.04 65.96 25.26
CA LEU A 555 40.65 67.15 25.86
C LEU A 555 39.57 68.14 26.35
N GLY A 556 38.42 68.21 25.66
CA GLY A 556 37.30 69.07 26.03
C GLY A 556 36.76 68.81 27.43
N THR A 557 36.78 67.56 27.92
CA THR A 557 36.37 67.22 29.29
C THR A 557 37.39 67.64 30.34
N PHE A 558 38.69 67.52 30.07
CA PHE A 558 39.76 67.95 30.99
C PHE A 558 39.88 69.48 31.11
N PHE A 559 39.57 70.22 30.03
CA PHE A 559 39.60 71.69 30.00
C PHE A 559 38.20 72.33 30.18
N SER A 560 37.17 71.54 30.53
CA SER A 560 35.77 72.01 30.62
C SER A 560 35.54 73.06 31.72
N THR A 561 36.37 73.07 32.77
CA THR A 561 36.20 73.94 33.94
C THR A 561 37.00 75.25 33.93
N PRO A 562 38.15 75.44 33.23
CA PRO A 562 38.86 76.73 33.20
C PRO A 562 38.67 77.58 31.93
N ILE A 563 38.00 77.08 30.88
CA ILE A 563 37.83 77.82 29.60
C ILE A 563 36.82 78.97 29.73
N VAL A 564 35.85 78.82 30.64
CA VAL A 564 34.72 79.75 30.83
C VAL A 564 34.72 80.24 32.27
N ASN A 565 35.23 81.46 32.50
CA ASN A 565 35.18 82.08 33.82
C ASN A 565 34.02 83.08 33.87
N ALA A 566 33.10 82.91 34.81
CA ALA A 566 32.10 83.92 35.16
C ALA A 566 32.72 84.86 36.21
N PRO A 567 32.88 86.16 35.95
CA PRO A 567 33.34 87.10 36.97
C PRO A 567 32.25 87.31 38.03
N GLU A 568 32.63 87.33 39.32
CA GLU A 568 31.71 87.36 40.47
C GLU A 568 30.79 88.61 40.52
N ASP A 569 31.09 89.67 39.77
CA ASP A 569 30.35 90.95 39.83
C ASP A 569 29.30 91.17 38.72
N ASN A 570 29.15 90.29 37.72
CA ASN A 570 28.05 90.42 36.75
C ASN A 570 27.72 89.09 36.00
N PRO A 571 26.62 88.38 36.33
CA PRO A 571 26.36 87.03 35.85
C PRO A 571 25.88 86.90 34.38
N GLN A 572 26.04 87.94 33.54
CA GLN A 572 25.62 87.91 32.13
C GLN A 572 26.75 88.03 31.09
N THR A 573 28.03 88.10 31.50
CA THR A 573 29.15 88.15 30.56
C THR A 573 30.07 86.94 30.71
N TRP A 574 30.03 86.04 29.72
CA TRP A 574 30.94 84.91 29.61
C TRP A 574 32.23 85.36 28.92
N ASN A 575 33.37 85.35 29.62
CA ASN A 575 34.67 85.63 29.02
C ASN A 575 35.42 84.32 28.75
N ILE A 576 35.72 84.05 27.48
CA ILE A 576 36.55 82.91 27.07
C ILE A 576 38.00 83.24 27.44
N ASN A 577 38.62 82.38 28.24
CA ASN A 577 40.04 82.51 28.55
C ASN A 577 40.86 82.10 27.31
N TRP A 578 41.17 83.08 26.46
CA TRP A 578 41.84 82.88 25.16
C TRP A 578 43.20 82.18 25.29
N SER A 579 43.91 82.39 26.41
CA SER A 579 45.17 81.72 26.74
C SER A 579 44.99 80.20 26.93
N VAL A 580 43.96 79.78 27.67
CA VAL A 580 43.65 78.36 27.90
C VAL A 580 43.08 77.72 26.63
N PHE A 581 42.28 78.45 25.87
CA PHE A 581 41.78 78.01 24.57
C PHE A 581 42.90 77.78 23.54
N MET A 582 43.90 78.67 23.49
CA MET A 582 45.09 78.49 22.66
C MET A 582 45.97 77.34 23.11
N LEU A 583 46.05 77.07 24.42
CA LEU A 583 46.74 75.88 24.96
C LEU A 583 46.03 74.58 24.53
N PHE A 584 44.69 74.56 24.59
CA PHE A 584 43.87 73.46 24.09
C PHE A 584 44.16 73.20 22.59
N LEU A 585 44.16 74.23 21.75
CA LEU A 585 44.46 74.08 20.31
C LEU A 585 45.89 73.58 20.05
N LYS A 586 46.87 74.08 20.82
CA LYS A 586 48.28 73.66 20.71
C LYS A 586 48.51 72.20 21.10
N ILE A 587 47.65 71.60 21.92
CA ILE A 587 47.73 70.18 22.31
C ILE A 587 46.85 69.31 21.39
N CYS A 588 45.66 69.79 21.05
CA CYS A 588 44.66 69.07 20.27
C CYS A 588 45.11 68.85 18.81
N ILE A 589 45.64 69.89 18.15
CA ILE A 589 46.04 69.78 16.74
C ILE A 589 47.18 68.75 16.56
N PRO A 590 48.28 68.78 17.34
CA PRO A 590 49.33 67.77 17.24
C PRO A 590 48.86 66.36 17.59
N MET A 591 47.99 66.19 18.59
CA MET A 591 47.41 64.87 18.89
C MET A 591 46.55 64.35 17.74
N THR A 592 45.75 65.21 17.09
CA THR A 592 44.93 64.82 15.94
C THR A 592 45.80 64.41 14.77
N VAL A 593 46.87 65.17 14.49
CA VAL A 593 47.86 64.80 13.46
C VAL A 593 48.59 63.50 13.81
N LEU A 594 48.95 63.27 15.08
CA LEU A 594 49.59 62.05 15.54
C LEU A 594 48.67 60.83 15.37
N VAL A 595 47.40 60.94 15.74
CA VAL A 595 46.40 59.87 15.55
C VAL A 595 46.21 59.58 14.06
N MET A 596 46.12 60.62 13.23
CA MET A 596 46.04 60.48 11.77
C MET A 596 47.31 59.88 11.16
N PHE A 597 48.49 60.20 11.70
CA PHE A 597 49.77 59.67 11.25
C PHE A 597 49.98 58.22 11.69
N ILE A 598 49.58 57.85 12.91
CA ILE A 598 49.57 56.46 13.37
C ILE A 598 48.57 55.64 12.54
N TRP A 599 47.42 56.20 12.19
CA TRP A 599 46.46 55.57 11.29
C TRP A 599 47.04 55.40 9.87
N ALA A 600 47.71 56.42 9.33
CA ALA A 600 48.39 56.34 8.04
C ALA A 600 49.57 55.35 8.05
N LEU A 601 50.34 55.29 9.14
CA LEU A 601 51.41 54.30 9.35
C LEU A 601 50.84 52.90 9.54
N TYR A 602 49.72 52.73 10.24
CA TYR A 602 49.02 51.46 10.34
C TYR A 602 48.56 50.98 8.95
N MET A 603 48.03 51.88 8.12
CA MET A 603 47.67 51.61 6.73
C MET A 603 48.89 51.32 5.84
N ALA A 604 50.03 51.97 6.08
CA ALA A 604 51.26 51.75 5.32
C ALA A 604 52.05 50.50 5.76
N PHE A 605 52.02 50.16 7.05
CA PHE A 605 52.69 48.99 7.63
C PHE A 605 51.96 47.69 7.27
N GLN A 606 50.62 47.74 7.14
CA GLN A 606 49.83 46.72 6.44
C GLN A 606 50.28 46.50 4.98
N GLY A 607 50.90 47.51 4.34
CA GLY A 607 51.37 47.43 2.94
C GLY A 607 52.78 46.88 2.73
N TYR A 608 53.63 46.74 3.77
CA TYR A 608 55.06 46.45 3.60
C TYR A 608 55.54 45.12 4.21
N HIS A 609 54.76 44.46 5.08
CA HIS A 609 54.87 43.00 5.24
C HIS A 609 54.09 42.34 4.10
N GLY A 610 54.66 42.43 2.89
CA GLY A 610 54.13 41.72 1.75
C GLY A 610 54.30 40.22 1.97
N GLU A 611 53.32 39.60 2.60
CA GLU A 611 53.01 38.19 2.34
C GLU A 611 53.15 38.00 0.82
N SER A 612 53.93 37.00 0.40
CA SER A 612 53.99 36.60 -1.00
C SER A 612 52.56 36.59 -1.55
N SER A 613 52.33 37.06 -2.78
CA SER A 613 50.98 37.04 -3.36
C SER A 613 50.35 35.64 -3.28
N TYR A 614 51.17 34.58 -3.23
CA TYR A 614 50.77 33.20 -2.90
C TYR A 614 50.40 32.99 -1.43
N ASP A 615 51.18 33.50 -0.47
CA ASP A 615 50.88 33.43 0.97
C ASP A 615 49.62 34.24 1.32
N ARG A 616 49.47 35.44 0.75
CA ARG A 616 48.30 36.32 0.93
C ARG A 616 47.02 35.63 0.45
N PHE A 617 47.11 34.94 -0.69
CA PHE A 617 46.02 34.10 -1.17
C PHE A 617 45.74 32.92 -0.23
N ARG A 618 46.78 32.22 0.26
CA ARG A 618 46.60 31.09 1.18
C ARG A 618 45.93 31.52 2.49
N VAL A 619 46.40 32.59 3.12
CA VAL A 619 45.80 33.16 4.35
C VAL A 619 44.35 33.56 4.10
N HIS A 620 44.09 34.30 3.00
CA HIS A 620 42.72 34.69 2.67
C HIS A 620 41.78 33.49 2.49
N ILE A 621 42.24 32.46 1.77
CA ILE A 621 41.45 31.25 1.59
C ILE A 621 41.25 30.54 2.93
N GLU A 622 42.29 30.33 3.73
CA GLU A 622 42.19 29.67 5.04
C GLU A 622 41.18 30.35 5.99
N GLU A 623 41.11 31.69 5.95
CA GLU A 623 40.13 32.48 6.72
C GLU A 623 38.70 32.40 6.17
N ASN A 624 38.53 32.15 4.87
CA ASN A 624 37.24 32.15 4.17
C ASN A 624 36.81 30.74 3.70
N LEU A 625 37.45 29.69 4.21
CA LEU A 625 37.05 28.31 3.95
C LEU A 625 35.68 28.03 4.59
N GLU A 626 34.77 27.50 3.78
CA GLU A 626 33.44 27.08 4.21
C GLU A 626 33.46 25.59 4.59
N ASP A 627 32.65 25.23 5.59
CA ASP A 627 32.48 23.83 5.99
C ASP A 627 31.66 23.07 4.94
N GLY A 628 32.13 21.87 4.62
CA GLY A 628 31.52 20.96 3.66
C GLY A 628 31.63 19.51 4.10
N TYR A 629 31.19 18.62 3.22
CA TYR A 629 31.12 17.20 3.49
C TYR A 629 31.59 16.41 2.28
N GLU A 630 32.62 15.58 2.42
CA GLU A 630 33.08 14.71 1.34
C GLU A 630 32.01 13.68 0.98
N ALA A 631 31.91 13.34 -0.30
CA ALA A 631 30.94 12.37 -0.79
C ALA A 631 31.06 11.00 -0.07
N GLN A 632 32.26 10.61 0.36
CA GLN A 632 32.52 9.37 1.11
C GLN A 632 32.01 9.36 2.56
N GLY A 633 31.82 10.52 3.17
CA GLY A 633 31.27 10.60 4.53
C GLY A 633 32.06 11.40 5.58
N SER A 634 33.10 12.15 5.18
CA SER A 634 33.98 12.85 6.12
C SER A 634 33.75 14.38 6.06
N PRO A 635 33.82 15.10 7.20
CA PRO A 635 33.86 16.56 7.20
C PRO A 635 35.07 17.08 6.42
N ALA A 636 34.88 18.11 5.59
CA ALA A 636 35.95 18.76 4.85
C ALA A 636 35.69 20.27 4.70
N LYS A 637 36.66 21.02 4.20
CA LYS A 637 36.53 22.45 3.95
C LYS A 637 36.78 22.78 2.49
N PHE A 638 36.04 23.74 1.94
CA PHE A 638 36.15 24.14 0.55
C PHE A 638 36.12 25.66 0.38
N ALA A 639 36.62 26.14 -0.76
CA ALA A 639 36.53 27.53 -1.17
C ALA A 639 35.38 27.70 -2.19
N SER A 640 34.40 28.54 -1.88
CA SER A 640 33.28 28.78 -2.80
C SER A 640 33.70 29.62 -4.02
N LYS A 641 33.03 29.41 -5.16
CA LYS A 641 33.29 30.22 -6.37
C LYS A 641 33.11 31.72 -6.08
N TYR A 642 32.14 32.07 -5.23
CA TYR A 642 31.94 33.45 -4.80
C TYR A 642 33.15 34.02 -4.07
N CYS A 643 33.70 33.29 -3.09
CA CYS A 643 34.92 33.69 -2.40
C CYS A 643 36.07 33.94 -3.39
N LEU A 644 36.26 33.03 -4.35
CA LEU A 644 37.29 33.16 -5.38
C LEU A 644 37.07 34.37 -6.29
N THR A 645 35.83 34.59 -6.75
CA THR A 645 35.49 35.74 -7.63
C THR A 645 35.63 37.06 -6.90
N LYS A 646 35.32 37.11 -5.60
CA LYS A 646 35.48 38.30 -4.75
C LYS A 646 36.94 38.63 -4.50
N TYR A 647 37.78 37.61 -4.29
CA TYR A 647 39.22 37.80 -4.07
C TYR A 647 39.95 38.18 -5.37
N TRP A 648 39.77 37.41 -6.44
CA TRP A 648 40.50 37.62 -7.70
C TRP A 648 39.96 38.81 -8.48
N THR A 649 40.54 39.99 -8.27
CA THR A 649 40.37 41.18 -9.11
C THR A 649 41.24 41.08 -10.38
N VAL A 650 41.00 41.96 -11.37
CA VAL A 650 41.85 42.01 -12.58
C VAL A 650 43.31 42.24 -12.19
N ASP A 651 43.55 43.21 -11.30
CA ASP A 651 44.89 43.60 -10.84
C ASP A 651 45.64 42.45 -10.13
N LEU A 652 44.94 41.67 -9.29
CA LEU A 652 45.55 40.56 -8.56
C LEU A 652 45.89 39.37 -9.45
N VAL A 653 45.09 39.11 -10.48
CA VAL A 653 45.40 38.10 -11.50
C VAL A 653 46.59 38.57 -12.34
N GLU A 654 46.62 39.83 -12.73
CA GLU A 654 47.73 40.44 -13.47
C GLU A 654 49.06 40.38 -12.70
N GLU A 655 49.04 40.68 -11.39
CA GLU A 655 50.21 40.60 -10.51
C GLU A 655 50.88 39.22 -10.57
N ILE A 656 50.10 38.14 -10.50
CA ILE A 656 50.62 36.76 -10.50
C ILE A 656 51.04 36.33 -11.90
N VAL A 657 50.26 36.67 -12.93
CA VAL A 657 50.55 36.27 -14.31
C VAL A 657 51.81 36.97 -14.83
N PHE A 658 51.95 38.28 -14.57
CA PHE A 658 53.13 39.07 -14.96
C PHE A 658 54.43 38.53 -14.33
N ALA A 659 54.34 37.97 -13.11
CA ALA A 659 55.46 37.35 -12.42
C ALA A 659 55.92 36.01 -13.04
N THR A 660 55.18 35.43 -14.00
CA THR A 660 55.45 34.08 -14.53
C THR A 660 56.11 34.04 -15.91
N GLU A 661 56.44 35.18 -16.52
CA GLU A 661 57.23 35.40 -17.77
C GLU A 661 56.81 34.60 -19.04
N ASP A 662 55.80 33.74 -18.97
CA ASP A 662 55.39 32.83 -20.04
C ASP A 662 53.90 33.05 -20.39
N PHE A 663 53.66 33.56 -21.62
CA PHE A 663 52.36 33.75 -22.31
C PHE A 663 51.56 35.04 -22.02
N ASP A 664 51.06 35.65 -23.11
CA ASP A 664 50.10 36.75 -23.11
C ASP A 664 48.69 36.16 -22.91
N TYR A 665 48.24 36.05 -21.66
CA TYR A 665 46.90 35.56 -21.33
C TYR A 665 45.91 36.72 -21.29
N GLN A 666 44.70 36.49 -21.79
CA GLN A 666 43.60 37.42 -21.54
C GLN A 666 43.15 37.28 -20.08
N ILE A 667 43.39 38.30 -19.25
CA ILE A 667 43.08 38.27 -17.80
C ILE A 667 41.58 38.01 -17.55
N LEU A 668 40.71 38.51 -18.43
CA LEU A 668 39.27 38.27 -18.37
C LEU A 668 38.94 36.78 -18.62
N GLU A 669 39.62 36.14 -19.56
CA GLU A 669 39.45 34.71 -19.86
C GLU A 669 39.83 33.83 -18.66
N ILE A 670 40.91 34.17 -17.95
CA ILE A 670 41.30 33.47 -16.71
C ILE A 670 40.19 33.59 -15.64
N ARG A 671 39.66 34.80 -15.43
CA ARG A 671 38.62 35.05 -14.41
C ARG A 671 37.28 34.40 -14.74
N GLU A 672 36.95 34.28 -16.02
CA GLU A 672 35.66 33.73 -16.47
C GLU A 672 35.68 32.21 -16.62
N GLN A 673 36.76 31.64 -17.17
CA GLN A 673 36.82 30.24 -17.59
C GLN A 673 37.79 29.37 -16.78
N TYR A 674 38.85 29.93 -16.18
CA TYR A 674 39.93 29.17 -15.52
C TYR A 674 40.10 29.50 -14.04
N LEU A 675 39.11 30.14 -13.40
CA LEU A 675 39.23 30.70 -12.06
C LEU A 675 39.61 29.65 -11.00
N ARG A 676 39.02 28.45 -11.05
CA ARG A 676 39.27 27.36 -10.10
C ARG A 676 40.60 26.67 -10.38
N ILE A 677 40.93 26.44 -11.65
CA ILE A 677 42.24 25.92 -12.06
C ILE A 677 43.33 26.88 -11.58
N PHE A 678 43.21 28.18 -11.89
CA PHE A 678 44.15 29.22 -11.49
C PHE A 678 44.31 29.29 -9.97
N SER A 679 43.21 29.31 -9.23
CA SER A 679 43.21 29.29 -7.76
C SER A 679 43.94 28.07 -7.20
N THR A 680 43.73 26.89 -7.79
CA THR A 680 44.43 25.67 -7.37
C THR A 680 45.93 25.76 -7.64
N LEU A 681 46.33 26.30 -8.80
CA LEU A 681 47.74 26.51 -9.16
C LEU A 681 48.45 27.48 -8.21
N VAL A 682 47.81 28.60 -7.87
CA VAL A 682 48.33 29.58 -6.91
C VAL A 682 48.45 28.94 -5.52
N TRP A 683 47.45 28.16 -5.10
CA TRP A 683 47.45 27.48 -3.79
C TRP A 683 48.63 26.53 -3.60
N ILE A 684 48.94 25.70 -4.60
CA ILE A 684 50.06 24.75 -4.53
C ILE A 684 51.43 25.40 -4.80
N SER A 685 51.45 26.67 -5.21
CA SER A 685 52.68 27.41 -5.53
C SER A 685 53.31 28.04 -4.28
N THR A 686 54.64 28.13 -4.29
CA THR A 686 55.41 28.86 -3.28
C THR A 686 56.39 29.82 -3.97
N THR A 687 56.92 30.78 -3.22
CA THR A 687 57.90 31.77 -3.72
C THR A 687 59.13 31.16 -4.40
N GLY A 688 59.50 29.92 -4.07
CA GLY A 688 60.62 29.19 -4.70
C GLY A 688 60.21 28.19 -5.80
N ARG A 689 58.92 27.88 -5.95
CA ARG A 689 58.42 26.89 -6.91
C ARG A 689 56.99 27.24 -7.35
N SER A 690 56.87 27.96 -8.45
CA SER A 690 55.58 28.33 -9.04
C SER A 690 55.10 27.27 -10.04
N TYR A 691 53.89 26.77 -9.80
CA TYR A 691 53.17 25.87 -10.70
C TYR A 691 52.22 26.62 -11.64
N VAL A 692 52.07 27.95 -11.50
CA VAL A 692 51.21 28.78 -12.37
C VAL A 692 51.62 28.67 -13.84
N ARG A 693 52.91 28.42 -14.13
CA ARG A 693 53.42 28.13 -15.49
C ARG A 693 52.72 26.96 -16.21
N TYR A 694 52.08 26.05 -15.48
CA TYR A 694 51.31 24.94 -16.07
C TYR A 694 49.95 25.40 -16.64
N LEU A 695 49.50 26.63 -16.34
CA LEU A 695 48.28 27.23 -16.91
C LEU A 695 48.31 27.22 -18.45
N LYS A 696 49.47 27.44 -19.08
CA LYS A 696 49.61 27.36 -20.55
C LYS A 696 49.17 26.03 -21.14
N HIS A 697 49.35 24.92 -20.42
CA HIS A 697 48.94 23.60 -20.89
C HIS A 697 47.42 23.43 -20.85
N PHE A 698 46.74 24.03 -19.87
CA PHE A 698 45.27 24.05 -19.80
C PHE A 698 44.67 24.93 -20.90
N VAL A 699 45.18 26.16 -21.04
CA VAL A 699 44.68 27.13 -22.04
C VAL A 699 44.91 26.62 -23.47
N ARG A 700 46.12 26.14 -23.80
CA ARG A 700 46.45 25.66 -25.16
C ARG A 700 45.59 24.48 -25.62
N ASN A 701 45.16 23.64 -24.69
CA ASN A 701 44.34 22.47 -24.99
C ASN A 701 42.83 22.72 -24.73
N GLY A 702 42.43 23.97 -24.43
CA GLY A 702 41.02 24.31 -24.18
C GLY A 702 40.42 23.60 -22.96
N THR A 703 41.25 23.26 -21.97
CA THR A 703 40.84 22.53 -20.76
C THR A 703 40.58 23.52 -19.62
N ASP A 704 39.36 24.05 -19.56
CA ASP A 704 38.90 25.08 -18.62
C ASP A 704 38.30 24.49 -17.33
N ASP A 705 37.73 25.33 -16.46
CA ASP A 705 37.07 24.92 -15.21
C ASP A 705 35.91 23.93 -15.44
N SER A 706 35.32 23.87 -16.65
CA SER A 706 34.28 22.91 -16.99
C SER A 706 34.82 21.48 -17.12
N SER A 707 36.13 21.33 -17.29
CA SER A 707 36.84 20.04 -17.37
C SER A 707 37.13 19.42 -16.00
N LEU A 708 36.93 20.16 -14.90
CA LEU A 708 37.09 19.66 -13.54
C LEU A 708 35.89 18.79 -13.09
N PRO A 709 36.10 17.79 -12.21
CA PRO A 709 37.36 17.37 -11.64
C PRO A 709 38.06 16.32 -12.53
N PHE A 710 39.38 16.30 -12.52
CA PHE A 710 40.14 15.27 -13.22
C PHE A 710 40.16 13.98 -12.40
N ARG A 711 39.86 12.84 -13.05
CA ARG A 711 39.91 11.50 -12.44
C ARG A 711 41.27 10.82 -12.55
N GLY A 712 42.13 11.35 -13.41
CA GLY A 712 43.47 10.85 -13.68
C GLY A 712 44.27 11.91 -14.42
N ARG A 713 45.58 11.69 -14.53
CA ARG A 713 46.50 12.59 -15.22
C ARG A 713 46.13 12.73 -16.71
N PRO A 714 45.80 13.92 -17.21
CA PRO A 714 45.57 14.13 -18.64
C PRO A 714 46.90 14.11 -19.40
N ASP A 715 46.87 13.61 -20.63
CA ASP A 715 48.04 13.49 -21.53
C ASP A 715 48.59 14.85 -22.04
N ILE A 716 48.07 15.96 -21.51
CA ILE A 716 48.48 17.34 -21.87
C ILE A 716 49.80 17.77 -21.19
N PHE A 717 50.24 17.03 -20.17
CA PHE A 717 51.41 17.36 -19.38
C PHE A 717 52.64 16.54 -19.79
N PRO A 718 53.83 17.16 -19.83
CA PRO A 718 55.06 16.44 -20.19
C PRO A 718 55.40 15.37 -19.14
N ASN A 719 55.98 14.24 -19.58
CA ASN A 719 56.51 13.18 -18.73
C ASN A 719 57.85 13.60 -18.10
N ALA A 720 57.80 14.58 -17.20
CA ALA A 720 58.95 15.09 -16.45
C ALA A 720 58.70 14.96 -14.94
N ASN A 721 59.76 14.78 -14.14
CA ASN A 721 59.63 14.55 -12.69
C ASN A 721 58.94 15.73 -11.96
N ASP A 722 59.18 16.98 -12.39
CA ASP A 722 58.48 18.16 -11.86
C ASP A 722 56.97 18.14 -12.15
N SER A 723 56.59 17.58 -13.30
CA SER A 723 55.22 17.45 -13.77
C SER A 723 54.45 16.37 -13.00
N GLU A 724 55.12 15.32 -12.50
CA GLU A 724 54.51 14.34 -11.58
C GLU A 724 54.24 14.91 -10.20
N ILE A 725 55.20 15.66 -9.65
CA ILE A 725 55.04 16.31 -8.35
C ILE A 725 53.93 17.37 -8.41
N PHE A 726 53.95 18.20 -9.46
CA PHE A 726 52.88 19.15 -9.76
C PHE A 726 51.51 18.45 -9.80
N TRP A 727 51.39 17.39 -10.60
CA TRP A 727 50.12 16.72 -10.81
C TRP A 727 49.58 16.11 -9.51
N THR A 728 50.44 15.48 -8.72
CA THR A 728 50.07 14.91 -7.41
C THR A 728 49.50 16.00 -6.50
N ALA A 729 50.20 17.14 -6.37
CA ALA A 729 49.73 18.27 -5.56
C ALA A 729 48.43 18.88 -6.08
N PHE A 730 48.29 19.03 -7.40
CA PHE A 730 47.07 19.54 -8.02
C PHE A 730 45.89 18.59 -7.78
N PHE A 731 46.09 17.29 -8.01
CA PHE A 731 45.04 16.27 -7.86
C PHE A 731 44.52 16.15 -6.42
N GLU A 732 45.41 16.30 -5.42
CA GLU A 732 45.02 16.31 -4.00
C GLU A 732 44.25 17.57 -3.62
N ASN A 733 44.59 18.73 -4.18
CA ASN A 733 44.00 20.03 -3.79
C ASN A 733 42.81 20.46 -4.65
N GLN A 734 42.57 19.85 -5.82
CA GLN A 734 41.47 20.25 -6.72
C GLN A 734 40.11 20.23 -6.02
N TRP A 735 39.89 19.28 -5.09
CA TRP A 735 38.60 19.08 -4.43
C TRP A 735 38.19 20.28 -3.56
N LYS A 736 39.17 20.99 -2.99
CA LYS A 736 38.98 22.20 -2.18
C LYS A 736 38.44 23.37 -3.01
N PHE A 737 38.89 23.50 -4.25
CA PHE A 737 38.50 24.58 -5.16
C PHE A 737 37.39 24.19 -6.14
N PHE A 738 37.03 22.90 -6.17
CA PHE A 738 35.99 22.35 -7.02
C PHE A 738 34.94 21.57 -6.19
N PRO A 739 34.16 22.26 -5.33
CA PRO A 739 33.03 21.63 -4.66
C PRO A 739 31.94 21.24 -5.68
N VAL A 740 31.05 20.33 -5.28
CA VAL A 740 29.91 19.93 -6.10
C VAL A 740 28.92 21.08 -6.26
N GLU A 741 28.55 21.37 -7.50
CA GLU A 741 27.46 22.31 -7.78
C GLU A 741 26.12 21.61 -7.64
N LEU A 742 25.37 21.96 -6.58
CA LEU A 742 24.04 21.43 -6.34
C LEU A 742 23.04 22.07 -7.30
N GLY A 743 22.01 21.32 -7.71
CA GLY A 743 20.94 21.81 -8.58
C GLY A 743 20.28 20.67 -9.38
N PRO A 744 18.94 20.68 -9.55
CA PRO A 744 18.18 19.57 -10.13
C PRO A 744 18.61 19.17 -11.56
N ARG A 745 19.19 20.10 -12.33
CA ARG A 745 19.71 19.84 -13.68
C ARG A 745 21.21 19.50 -13.72
N ARG A 746 21.94 19.75 -12.63
CA ARG A 746 23.41 19.59 -12.56
C ARG A 746 23.84 18.33 -11.81
N MET A 747 22.94 17.76 -11.00
CA MET A 747 23.23 16.62 -10.12
C MET A 747 22.18 15.52 -10.29
N TYR A 748 22.07 14.94 -11.49
CA TYR A 748 21.19 13.79 -11.72
C TYR A 748 22.01 12.52 -11.91
N ASP A 749 21.86 11.56 -10.99
CA ASP A 749 22.55 10.27 -10.94
C ASP A 749 24.08 10.37 -11.16
N ARG A 750 24.70 11.39 -10.56
CA ARG A 750 26.12 11.68 -10.81
C ARG A 750 27.01 10.73 -10.00
N THR A 751 28.00 10.13 -10.66
CA THR A 751 29.08 9.43 -9.94
C THR A 751 30.08 10.44 -9.41
N LEU A 752 30.13 10.62 -8.09
CA LEU A 752 31.10 11.50 -7.43
C LEU A 752 32.35 10.72 -7.02
N HIS A 753 33.49 11.40 -7.03
CA HIS A 753 34.71 10.88 -6.41
C HIS A 753 34.57 10.93 -4.89
N ALA A 754 35.22 10.00 -4.18
CA ALA A 754 35.12 9.86 -2.73
C ALA A 754 35.49 11.17 -1.99
N SER A 755 36.55 11.85 -2.42
CA SER A 755 37.03 13.13 -1.87
C SER A 755 36.32 14.38 -2.41
N GLN A 756 35.32 14.24 -3.28
CA GLN A 756 34.63 15.40 -3.83
C GLN A 756 33.72 16.02 -2.76
N ILE A 757 33.87 17.32 -2.52
CA ILE A 757 33.23 18.01 -1.39
C ILE A 757 31.86 18.52 -1.79
N LEU A 758 30.82 18.13 -1.05
CA LEU A 758 29.49 18.73 -1.11
C LEU A 758 29.46 19.98 -0.21
N PRO A 759 28.89 21.12 -0.68
CA PRO A 759 28.78 22.37 0.07
C PRO A 759 27.66 22.33 1.12
N LEU A 760 27.71 21.33 2.00
CA LEU A 760 26.75 21.11 3.08
C LEU A 760 27.44 20.47 4.30
N THR A 761 26.84 20.60 5.46
CA THR A 761 27.23 19.92 6.70
C THR A 761 26.15 18.92 7.10
N ILE A 762 26.51 17.77 7.67
CA ILE A 762 25.55 16.75 8.11
C ILE A 762 25.22 16.95 9.59
N GLY A 763 23.92 16.98 9.89
CA GLY A 763 23.35 17.05 11.23
C GLY A 763 22.86 15.68 11.72
N GLU A 764 21.75 15.68 12.45
CA GLU A 764 21.18 14.48 13.06
C GLU A 764 20.54 13.50 12.06
N GLU A 765 20.54 12.21 12.41
CA GLU A 765 19.78 11.19 11.69
C GLU A 765 18.29 11.30 12.04
N LEU A 766 17.44 11.42 11.02
CA LEU A 766 15.99 11.60 11.18
C LEU A 766 15.29 10.22 11.22
N GLY A 767 14.79 9.85 12.40
CA GLY A 767 14.02 8.63 12.67
C GLY A 767 14.80 7.53 13.38
N ALA A 768 14.13 6.69 14.17
CA ALA A 768 14.77 5.63 14.95
C ALA A 768 15.45 4.57 14.06
N GLN A 769 16.66 4.12 14.45
CA GLN A 769 17.36 2.97 13.87
C GLN A 769 16.55 1.68 14.07
N ASN A 770 15.57 1.46 13.19
CA ASN A 770 14.88 0.19 13.09
C ASN A 770 15.59 -0.69 12.06
N ILE A 771 16.11 -1.83 12.53
CA ILE A 771 16.71 -2.87 11.71
C ILE A 771 15.73 -3.23 10.59
N GLY A 772 16.12 -3.05 9.32
CA GLY A 772 15.31 -3.39 8.15
C GLY A 772 14.73 -2.21 7.34
N ARG A 773 15.02 -0.95 7.68
CA ARG A 773 14.65 0.19 6.81
C ARG A 773 15.49 0.22 5.51
N PRO A 774 14.88 0.57 4.36
CA PRO A 774 15.57 0.56 3.06
C PRO A 774 16.55 1.73 2.85
N ALA A 775 16.36 2.85 3.56
CA ALA A 775 17.20 4.04 3.47
C ALA A 775 17.47 4.67 4.85
N SER A 776 18.64 5.28 5.01
CA SER A 776 18.96 6.18 6.12
C SER A 776 18.72 7.63 5.73
N ILE A 777 18.20 8.44 6.65
CA ILE A 777 17.76 9.81 6.38
C ILE A 777 18.51 10.73 7.33
N HIS A 778 19.27 11.67 6.80
CA HIS A 778 20.05 12.63 7.60
C HIS A 778 19.61 14.05 7.28
N LEU A 779 19.47 14.88 8.32
CA LEU A 779 19.37 16.32 8.15
C LEU A 779 20.73 16.86 7.71
N ALA A 780 20.74 17.81 6.79
CA ALA A 780 21.93 18.57 6.44
C ALA A 780 21.65 20.04 6.32
N HIS A 781 22.69 20.83 6.50
CA HIS A 781 22.65 22.27 6.35
C HIS A 781 23.54 22.69 5.18
N ALA A 782 22.92 23.19 4.11
CA ALA A 782 23.61 23.77 2.98
C ALA A 782 24.33 25.07 3.38
N SER A 783 25.46 25.36 2.73
CA SER A 783 26.11 26.66 2.88
C SER A 783 25.14 27.81 2.53
N GLU A 784 25.25 28.92 3.26
CA GLU A 784 24.42 30.13 3.10
C GLU A 784 24.43 30.66 1.66
N MET A 785 25.56 30.51 0.95
CA MET A 785 25.70 30.88 -0.46
C MET A 785 24.76 30.08 -1.37
N LEU A 786 24.54 28.81 -1.03
CA LEU A 786 23.70 27.89 -1.78
C LEU A 786 22.21 28.17 -1.53
N ALA A 787 21.87 28.48 -0.28
CA ALA A 787 20.51 28.90 0.11
C ALA A 787 20.08 30.16 -0.65
N ARG A 788 20.98 31.14 -0.79
CA ARG A 788 20.74 32.38 -1.58
C ARG A 788 20.52 32.11 -3.07
N THR A 789 21.20 31.11 -3.63
CA THR A 789 21.11 30.79 -5.07
C THR A 789 19.79 30.11 -5.44
N TYR A 790 19.26 29.26 -4.55
CA TYR A 790 18.06 28.46 -4.83
C TYR A 790 16.79 28.93 -4.11
N SER A 791 16.86 29.99 -3.31
CA SER A 791 15.73 30.46 -2.47
C SER A 791 15.13 29.32 -1.64
N THR A 792 15.98 28.40 -1.20
CA THR A 792 15.62 27.25 -0.37
C THR A 792 16.10 27.50 1.04
N ASP A 793 15.35 27.01 2.02
CA ASP A 793 15.85 26.91 3.40
C ASP A 793 17.21 26.22 3.40
N CYS A 794 18.10 26.64 4.30
CA CYS A 794 19.42 26.03 4.43
C CYS A 794 19.33 24.55 4.81
N ASN A 795 18.19 24.10 5.35
CA ASN A 795 17.99 22.72 5.79
C ASN A 795 17.53 21.82 4.64
N LEU A 796 18.25 20.71 4.47
CA LEU A 796 18.07 19.70 3.43
C LEU A 796 18.02 18.30 4.05
N VAL A 797 17.55 17.32 3.29
CA VAL A 797 17.52 15.91 3.69
C VAL A 797 18.35 15.07 2.74
N LEU A 798 19.26 14.26 3.29
CA LEU A 798 20.01 13.23 2.56
C LEU A 798 19.38 11.87 2.81
N LYS A 799 18.76 11.30 1.78
CA LYS A 799 18.21 9.94 1.79
C LYS A 799 19.21 9.00 1.11
N SER A 800 19.83 8.12 1.89
CA SER A 800 20.89 7.22 1.45
C SER A 800 20.44 5.75 1.42
N TYR A 801 20.69 5.07 0.30
CA TYR A 801 20.38 3.66 0.06
C TYR A 801 21.65 2.82 0.01
N GLY A 802 21.60 1.64 0.63
CA GLY A 802 22.60 0.60 0.44
C GLY A 802 22.44 -0.11 -0.91
N SER A 803 23.45 -0.88 -1.30
CA SER A 803 23.48 -1.60 -2.59
C SER A 803 22.29 -2.55 -2.82
N LEU A 804 21.70 -3.10 -1.75
CA LEU A 804 20.53 -3.98 -1.81
C LEU A 804 19.25 -3.27 -2.28
N TYR A 805 19.14 -1.95 -2.06
CA TYR A 805 17.95 -1.14 -2.39
C TYR A 805 18.18 -0.21 -3.58
N LYS A 806 19.11 -0.59 -4.46
CA LYS A 806 19.45 0.15 -5.68
C LYS A 806 18.23 0.42 -6.56
N SER A 807 17.29 -0.52 -6.67
CA SER A 807 16.05 -0.37 -7.44
C SER A 807 15.18 0.79 -6.96
N ASN A 808 14.99 0.92 -5.63
CA ASN A 808 14.20 1.99 -5.03
C ASN A 808 14.80 3.37 -5.33
N TYR A 809 16.12 3.50 -5.23
CA TYR A 809 16.83 4.71 -5.63
C TYR A 809 16.53 5.08 -7.09
N TYR A 810 16.64 4.13 -8.03
CA TYR A 810 16.38 4.40 -9.45
C TYR A 810 14.94 4.79 -9.75
N ASN A 811 13.97 4.19 -9.06
CA ASN A 811 12.56 4.56 -9.21
C ASN A 811 12.33 6.01 -8.77
N GLU A 812 12.87 6.38 -7.61
CA GLU A 812 12.70 7.70 -7.03
C GLU A 812 13.34 8.81 -7.89
N ILE A 813 14.58 8.61 -8.37
CA ILE A 813 15.21 9.61 -9.24
C ILE A 813 14.51 9.74 -10.60
N LYS A 814 13.97 8.64 -11.16
CA LYS A 814 13.21 8.69 -12.42
C LYS A 814 11.94 9.52 -12.25
N ALA A 815 11.24 9.36 -11.13
CA ALA A 815 10.06 10.15 -10.81
C ALA A 815 10.41 11.64 -10.68
N TYR A 816 11.40 11.99 -9.86
CA TYR A 816 11.80 13.39 -9.69
C TYR A 816 12.31 14.04 -10.98
N ASN A 817 13.02 13.30 -11.83
CA ASN A 817 13.43 13.82 -13.13
C ASN A 817 12.24 14.06 -14.06
N ALA A 818 11.22 13.21 -14.03
CA ALA A 818 9.98 13.48 -14.76
C ALA A 818 9.34 14.80 -14.28
N PHE A 819 9.27 15.02 -12.96
CA PHE A 819 8.67 16.23 -12.39
C PHE A 819 9.48 17.50 -12.68
N ASN A 820 10.81 17.43 -12.66
CA ASN A 820 11.68 18.56 -13.01
C ASN A 820 11.55 19.00 -14.49
N ASN A 821 11.00 18.13 -15.34
CA ASN A 821 10.70 18.44 -16.74
C ASN A 821 9.22 18.83 -16.96
N ALA A 822 8.37 18.79 -15.93
CA ALA A 822 6.97 19.17 -15.95
C ALA A 822 6.75 20.61 -15.47
N THR A 823 5.49 21.05 -15.42
CA THR A 823 5.11 22.30 -14.75
C THR A 823 5.47 22.22 -13.25
N PRO A 824 6.17 23.22 -12.69
CA PRO A 824 6.52 23.23 -11.28
C PRO A 824 5.29 23.05 -10.39
N CYS A 825 5.34 22.08 -9.47
CA CYS A 825 4.25 21.78 -8.54
C CYS A 825 4.73 21.98 -7.10
N GLU A 826 4.03 22.81 -6.35
CA GLU A 826 4.36 23.06 -4.93
C GLU A 826 4.00 21.88 -4.02
N ASN A 827 3.20 20.92 -4.50
CA ASN A 827 2.69 19.78 -3.74
C ASN A 827 3.49 18.48 -3.96
N ILE A 828 4.67 18.57 -4.56
CA ILE A 828 5.64 17.47 -4.67
C ILE A 828 6.94 17.94 -4.04
N VAL A 829 7.59 17.09 -3.25
CA VAL A 829 8.89 17.40 -2.64
C VAL A 829 9.93 17.69 -3.71
N LYS A 830 10.66 18.80 -3.56
CA LYS A 830 11.74 19.18 -4.48
C LYS A 830 12.95 18.28 -4.27
N CYS A 831 13.41 17.66 -5.36
CA CYS A 831 14.68 16.96 -5.42
C CYS A 831 15.76 17.91 -5.96
N LEU A 832 16.79 18.15 -5.15
CA LEU A 832 17.89 19.08 -5.45
C LEU A 832 19.06 18.39 -6.15
N GLY A 833 19.15 17.06 -6.03
CA GLY A 833 20.15 16.27 -6.72
C GLY A 833 20.18 14.81 -6.26
N SER A 834 20.90 13.99 -7.01
CA SER A 834 21.20 12.60 -6.67
C SER A 834 22.61 12.22 -7.13
N TYR A 835 23.26 11.38 -6.33
CA TYR A 835 24.62 10.93 -6.59
C TYR A 835 24.90 9.55 -6.01
N HIS A 836 25.96 8.91 -6.48
CA HIS A 836 26.48 7.68 -5.90
C HIS A 836 28.01 7.72 -5.85
N VAL A 837 28.58 7.02 -4.87
CA VAL A 837 30.02 7.01 -4.60
C VAL A 837 30.55 5.59 -4.70
N GLN A 838 31.68 5.42 -5.40
CA GLN A 838 32.39 4.15 -5.41
C GLN A 838 33.18 3.99 -4.11
N PRO A 839 33.02 2.86 -3.40
CA PRO A 839 33.72 2.62 -2.15
C PRO A 839 35.22 2.47 -2.36
N LEU A 840 36.02 3.16 -1.53
CA LEU A 840 37.48 3.04 -1.52
C LEU A 840 37.98 1.72 -0.92
N ALA A 841 37.19 1.11 -0.02
CA ALA A 841 37.54 -0.13 0.65
C ALA A 841 36.84 -1.34 -0.01
N PRO A 842 37.59 -2.39 -0.41
CA PRO A 842 36.99 -3.60 -0.96
C PRO A 842 36.07 -4.26 0.08
N GLY A 843 34.79 -4.42 -0.27
CA GLY A 843 33.75 -5.05 0.56
C GLY A 843 32.65 -4.12 1.08
N SER A 844 32.83 -2.80 1.01
CA SER A 844 31.72 -1.85 1.22
C SER A 844 30.90 -1.74 -0.07
N GLY A 845 29.58 -1.85 0.01
CA GLY A 845 28.70 -1.74 -1.17
C GLY A 845 28.57 -0.31 -1.67
N LEU A 846 28.11 -0.12 -2.91
CA LEU A 846 27.77 1.21 -3.45
C LEU A 846 26.71 1.90 -2.57
N LYS A 847 26.94 3.17 -2.24
CA LYS A 847 25.99 4.04 -1.54
C LYS A 847 25.37 5.01 -2.54
N PHE A 848 24.05 5.05 -2.58
CA PHE A 848 23.26 5.93 -3.47
C PHE A 848 22.51 6.95 -2.63
N THR A 849 22.63 8.24 -2.94
CA THR A 849 22.09 9.32 -2.11
C THR A 849 21.24 10.29 -2.93
N ILE A 850 20.11 10.71 -2.38
CA ILE A 850 19.20 11.73 -2.94
C ILE A 850 19.13 12.91 -1.97
N LEU A 851 19.24 14.14 -2.49
CA LEU A 851 19.08 15.39 -1.74
C LEU A 851 17.66 15.94 -1.95
N LEU A 852 16.92 16.11 -0.87
CA LEU A 852 15.54 16.60 -0.85
C LEU A 852 15.43 17.88 0.00
N GLU A 853 14.42 18.70 -0.26
CA GLU A 853 14.05 19.80 0.65
C GLU A 853 13.58 19.27 2.02
N TYR A 854 13.87 19.98 3.10
CA TYR A 854 13.51 19.59 4.46
C TYR A 854 12.10 20.03 4.85
N ALA A 855 11.31 19.11 5.42
CA ALA A 855 9.97 19.38 5.91
C ALA A 855 9.98 19.71 7.41
N ASN A 856 9.91 21.00 7.75
CA ASN A 856 10.04 21.49 9.12
C ASN A 856 8.88 21.14 10.07
N ARG A 857 7.77 20.58 9.57
CA ARG A 857 6.66 20.03 10.38
C ARG A 857 6.59 18.51 10.37
N GLY A 858 7.55 17.82 9.75
CA GLY A 858 7.57 16.37 9.66
C GLY A 858 6.55 15.82 8.66
N SER A 859 6.10 14.58 8.87
CA SER A 859 5.06 13.94 8.05
C SER A 859 3.65 14.21 8.57
N LEU A 860 2.64 14.01 7.74
CA LEU A 860 1.22 14.12 8.13
C LEU A 860 0.89 13.14 9.27
N LEU A 861 1.51 11.95 9.27
CA LEU A 861 1.39 11.00 10.37
C LEU A 861 1.92 11.56 11.70
N GLU A 862 3.05 12.29 11.67
CA GLU A 862 3.62 12.93 12.85
C GLU A 862 2.76 14.10 13.32
N VAL A 863 2.20 14.89 12.40
CA VAL A 863 1.23 15.95 12.75
C VAL A 863 0.07 15.35 13.55
N TYR A 864 -0.49 14.24 13.09
CA TYR A 864 -1.55 13.60 13.84
C TYR A 864 -1.14 13.11 15.24
N GLN A 865 0.12 12.69 15.40
CA GLN A 865 0.66 12.16 16.67
C GLN A 865 1.04 13.26 17.66
N LYS A 866 1.54 14.40 17.17
CA LYS A 866 2.14 15.46 17.98
C LYS A 866 1.19 16.64 18.22
N ASN A 867 0.20 16.85 17.34
CA ASN A 867 -0.70 17.99 17.39
C ASN A 867 -2.12 17.56 17.77
N ASP A 868 -2.86 18.48 18.38
CA ASP A 868 -4.30 18.35 18.56
C ASP A 868 -5.04 18.66 17.24
N PRO A 869 -6.22 18.04 17.00
CA PRO A 869 -7.02 18.33 15.81
C PRO A 869 -7.52 19.78 15.79
N PRO A 870 -7.68 20.38 14.60
CA PRO A 870 -8.18 21.75 14.47
C PRO A 870 -9.58 21.87 15.06
N VAL A 871 -9.78 22.84 15.97
CA VAL A 871 -11.01 22.97 16.76
C VAL A 871 -11.96 24.01 16.15
N THR A 872 -11.41 25.06 15.54
CA THR A 872 -12.23 26.11 14.92
C THR A 872 -12.57 25.80 13.48
N PHE A 873 -13.74 26.24 13.01
CA PHE A 873 -14.14 26.08 11.60
C PHE A 873 -13.11 26.66 10.62
N ALA A 874 -12.44 27.76 10.99
CA ALA A 874 -11.40 28.37 10.17
C ALA A 874 -10.17 27.47 10.03
N GLU A 875 -9.70 26.88 11.12
CA GLU A 875 -8.58 25.92 11.13
C GLU A 875 -8.94 24.65 10.37
N THR A 876 -10.13 24.08 10.60
CA THR A 876 -10.60 22.90 9.89
C THR A 876 -10.69 23.16 8.38
N LYS A 877 -11.23 24.32 7.97
CA LYS A 877 -11.32 24.72 6.56
C LYS A 877 -9.93 24.90 5.94
N ALA A 878 -8.99 25.54 6.65
CA ALA A 878 -7.63 25.75 6.18
C ALA A 878 -6.92 24.40 6.00
N PHE A 879 -7.00 23.51 7.00
CA PHE A 879 -6.43 22.16 6.94
C PHE A 879 -6.93 21.38 5.72
N TRP A 880 -8.24 21.32 5.49
CA TRP A 880 -8.81 20.63 4.33
C TRP A 880 -8.41 21.28 3.01
N SER A 881 -8.45 22.61 2.92
CA SER A 881 -8.08 23.35 1.70
C SER A 881 -6.64 23.06 1.29
N ASN A 882 -5.76 22.90 2.27
CA ASN A 882 -4.35 22.62 2.06
C ASN A 882 -4.10 21.12 1.77
N LEU A 883 -4.73 20.20 2.52
CA LEU A 883 -4.58 18.76 2.30
C LEU A 883 -5.08 18.33 0.92
N LEU A 884 -6.17 18.92 0.43
CA LEU A 884 -6.70 18.64 -0.90
C LEU A 884 -5.75 19.06 -2.04
N GLN A 885 -4.76 19.93 -1.78
CA GLN A 885 -3.75 20.27 -2.78
C GLN A 885 -2.82 19.10 -3.11
N VAL A 886 -2.77 18.05 -2.27
CA VAL A 886 -2.07 16.80 -2.60
C VAL A 886 -2.61 16.19 -3.91
N ALA A 887 -3.90 16.36 -4.21
CA ALA A 887 -4.48 15.93 -5.49
C ALA A 887 -3.85 16.64 -6.70
N LYS A 888 -3.46 17.91 -6.57
CA LYS A 888 -2.72 18.63 -7.63
C LYS A 888 -1.33 18.02 -7.84
N GLY A 889 -0.66 17.60 -6.75
CA GLY A 889 0.60 16.86 -6.81
C GLY A 889 0.47 15.58 -7.62
N LEU A 890 -0.54 14.75 -7.32
CA LEU A 890 -0.81 13.52 -8.09
C LEU A 890 -1.13 13.80 -9.55
N MET A 891 -1.96 14.82 -9.82
CA MET A 891 -2.32 15.20 -11.20
C MET A 891 -1.09 15.56 -12.03
N VAL A 892 -0.14 16.31 -11.47
CA VAL A 892 1.12 16.67 -12.14
C VAL A 892 1.99 15.42 -12.33
N ALA A 893 2.09 14.56 -11.32
CA ALA A 893 2.84 13.32 -11.42
C ALA A 893 2.32 12.39 -12.54
N GLN A 894 1.01 12.39 -12.76
CA GLN A 894 0.34 11.52 -13.74
C GLN A 894 0.34 12.08 -15.17
N ASN A 895 0.42 13.40 -15.36
CA ASN A 895 0.28 14.09 -16.65
C ASN A 895 1.54 14.86 -17.08
N THR A 896 2.71 14.21 -16.99
CA THR A 896 3.98 14.81 -17.43
C THR A 896 4.08 14.81 -18.96
N PRO A 897 4.60 15.86 -19.64
CA PRO A 897 4.52 16.00 -21.10
C PRO A 897 5.09 14.80 -21.90
N PRO A 898 4.41 14.36 -22.99
CA PRO A 898 4.64 13.06 -23.64
C PRO A 898 5.92 12.92 -24.47
N LYS A 899 6.73 13.97 -24.65
CA LYS A 899 7.90 13.94 -25.57
C LYS A 899 9.21 13.43 -24.95
N ARG A 900 9.23 12.95 -23.69
CA ARG A 900 10.43 12.43 -23.02
C ARG A 900 10.09 11.22 -22.12
N PRO A 901 11.05 10.30 -21.85
CA PRO A 901 10.83 9.17 -20.95
C PRO A 901 10.35 9.64 -19.56
N GLY A 902 9.26 9.07 -19.03
CA GLY A 902 8.65 9.47 -17.75
C GLY A 902 7.28 10.16 -17.83
N ALA A 903 6.53 9.99 -18.94
CA ALA A 903 5.28 10.72 -19.23
C ALA A 903 4.14 10.49 -18.21
N SER A 904 4.23 9.48 -17.34
CA SER A 904 3.24 9.27 -16.27
C SER A 904 3.84 8.46 -15.13
N CYS A 905 3.80 9.00 -13.91
CA CYS A 905 4.26 8.37 -12.68
C CYS A 905 3.07 7.93 -11.82
N VAL A 906 3.10 6.68 -11.34
CA VAL A 906 2.17 6.14 -10.33
C VAL A 906 2.96 5.91 -9.06
N HIS A 907 2.52 6.45 -7.93
CA HIS A 907 3.26 6.42 -6.66
C HIS A 907 3.24 5.05 -5.99
N GLN A 908 2.10 4.35 -6.01
CA GLN A 908 1.85 3.02 -5.43
C GLN A 908 2.02 2.88 -3.90
N ASP A 909 2.41 3.92 -3.17
CA ASP A 909 2.61 3.85 -1.71
C ASP A 909 2.28 5.19 -1.03
N LEU A 910 1.18 5.82 -1.48
CA LEU A 910 0.72 7.07 -0.89
C LEU A 910 0.05 6.79 0.47
N LYS A 911 0.59 7.39 1.53
CA LYS A 911 0.12 7.21 2.92
C LYS A 911 0.51 8.44 3.77
N PRO A 912 -0.05 8.62 4.97
CA PRO A 912 0.25 9.79 5.80
C PRO A 912 1.73 9.97 6.16
N SER A 913 2.51 8.90 6.27
CA SER A 913 3.96 9.00 6.52
C SER A 913 4.74 9.52 5.31
N ASN A 914 4.17 9.45 4.10
CA ASN A 914 4.79 9.84 2.83
C ASN A 914 4.27 11.20 2.33
N ILE A 915 3.41 11.86 3.10
CA ILE A 915 2.97 13.24 2.86
C ILE A 915 3.70 14.12 3.88
N LEU A 916 4.60 14.97 3.41
CA LEU A 916 5.39 15.87 4.23
C LEU A 916 4.69 17.23 4.39
N VAL A 917 4.87 17.83 5.56
CA VAL A 917 4.21 19.07 5.96
C VAL A 917 5.24 20.18 6.13
N PHE A 918 4.95 21.32 5.51
CA PHE A 918 5.79 22.53 5.54
C PHE A 918 4.99 23.67 6.16
N GLY A 919 5.60 24.44 7.05
CA GLY A 919 5.02 25.65 7.62
C GLY A 919 5.98 26.84 7.50
N ARG A 920 5.45 28.07 7.44
CA ARG A 920 6.30 29.29 7.44
C ARG A 920 6.87 29.57 8.82
N GLU A 921 8.17 29.90 8.88
CA GLU A 921 8.90 30.07 10.15
C GLU A 921 8.69 31.43 10.85
N ASN A 922 7.95 32.39 10.26
CA ASN A 922 7.94 33.78 10.75
C ASN A 922 6.55 34.42 11.05
N VAL A 923 5.50 33.64 11.34
CA VAL A 923 4.22 34.22 11.80
C VAL A 923 3.73 33.50 13.05
N SER A 924 3.90 34.14 14.20
CA SER A 924 3.50 33.68 15.53
C SER A 924 1.97 33.65 15.77
N SER A 925 1.14 33.62 14.72
CA SER A 925 -0.30 33.85 14.88
C SER A 925 -1.22 33.30 13.77
N SER A 926 -0.85 32.20 13.08
CA SER A 926 -1.87 31.28 12.55
C SER A 926 -1.28 29.91 12.18
N GLU A 927 -1.72 28.85 12.85
CA GLU A 927 -1.51 27.44 12.44
C GLU A 927 -2.19 27.07 11.10
N ASN A 928 -2.62 28.06 10.31
CA ASN A 928 -3.46 27.88 9.12
C ASN A 928 -2.69 27.84 7.79
N ASP A 929 -1.37 28.03 7.79
CA ASP A 929 -0.54 28.08 6.57
C ASP A 929 0.38 26.86 6.46
N LEU A 930 -0.25 25.67 6.36
CA LEU A 930 0.43 24.38 6.16
C LEU A 930 0.41 23.99 4.69
N THR A 931 1.55 23.62 4.13
CA THR A 931 1.64 23.06 2.76
C THR A 931 1.96 21.58 2.82
N PHE A 932 1.13 20.76 2.17
CA PHE A 932 1.31 19.31 2.09
C PHE A 932 1.96 18.93 0.76
N LYS A 933 3.04 18.13 0.82
CA LYS A 933 3.79 17.67 -0.34
C LYS A 933 4.00 16.17 -0.35
N ILE A 934 3.90 15.55 -1.52
CA ILE A 934 4.11 14.12 -1.74
C ILE A 934 5.61 13.81 -1.75
N SER A 935 6.01 12.76 -1.04
CA SER A 935 7.38 12.26 -0.91
C SER A 935 7.44 10.73 -1.06
N ASP A 936 8.66 10.19 -1.14
CA ASP A 936 8.95 8.75 -1.16
C ASP A 936 8.44 7.98 -2.38
N PHE A 937 9.05 8.27 -3.53
CA PHE A 937 8.76 7.60 -4.80
C PHE A 937 9.55 6.29 -5.01
N GLY A 938 10.04 5.65 -3.94
CA GLY A 938 10.85 4.43 -4.03
C GLY A 938 10.12 3.22 -4.65
N ASN A 939 8.81 3.13 -4.43
CA ASN A 939 7.94 2.10 -5.00
C ASN A 939 7.19 2.60 -6.26
N SER A 940 7.48 3.82 -6.71
CA SER A 940 6.80 4.42 -7.85
C SER A 940 7.15 3.71 -9.17
N HIS A 941 6.25 3.83 -10.14
CA HIS A 941 6.44 3.33 -11.49
C HIS A 941 6.28 4.44 -12.51
N THR A 942 7.33 4.71 -13.29
CA THR A 942 7.36 5.75 -14.34
C THR A 942 7.24 5.13 -15.74
N ARG A 943 6.27 5.58 -16.54
CA ARG A 943 5.95 5.04 -17.87
C ARG A 943 6.63 5.80 -19.03
N ARG A 944 6.93 5.12 -20.14
CA ARG A 944 7.34 5.74 -21.41
C ARG A 944 6.13 5.79 -22.36
N SER A 945 5.82 6.96 -22.92
CA SER A 945 4.82 7.07 -24.01
C SER A 945 5.46 6.71 -25.35
N ALA A 946 5.56 5.41 -25.66
CA ALA A 946 5.78 4.94 -27.03
C ALA A 946 4.46 4.32 -27.56
N PRO A 947 4.00 4.65 -28.77
CA PRO A 947 2.70 4.17 -29.27
C PRO A 947 2.58 2.65 -29.45
N ASP A 948 3.70 1.96 -29.71
CA ASP A 948 3.75 0.54 -30.13
C ASP A 948 4.45 -0.41 -29.13
N ASP A 949 4.63 -0.02 -27.85
CA ASP A 949 5.22 -0.92 -26.86
C ASP A 949 4.12 -1.82 -26.21
N PRO A 950 4.15 -3.15 -26.40
CA PRO A 950 3.19 -4.09 -25.78
C PRO A 950 3.25 -4.12 -24.25
N GLY A 951 4.22 -3.46 -23.61
CA GLY A 951 4.33 -3.26 -22.15
C GLY A 951 3.48 -2.12 -21.58
N ARG A 952 2.24 -1.93 -22.05
CA ARG A 952 1.36 -0.77 -21.74
C ARG A 952 0.92 -0.65 -20.25
N LEU A 953 1.35 -1.57 -19.40
CA LEU A 953 0.77 -1.90 -18.11
C LEU A 953 1.91 -2.10 -17.08
N GLY A 954 1.90 -1.32 -15.98
CA GLY A 954 2.97 -1.33 -14.97
C GLY A 954 2.84 -2.48 -13.97
N TYR A 955 3.97 -2.93 -13.39
CA TYR A 955 4.02 -4.00 -12.39
C TYR A 955 3.68 -3.47 -10.97
N ASP A 956 3.10 -4.33 -10.12
CA ASP A 956 2.91 -4.07 -8.69
C ASP A 956 4.26 -4.15 -7.95
N ASN A 957 4.68 -3.04 -7.36
CA ASN A 957 5.91 -2.96 -6.57
C ASN A 957 5.69 -3.24 -5.07
N GLY A 958 4.52 -3.75 -4.67
CA GLY A 958 4.23 -4.17 -3.30
C GLY A 958 3.87 -3.00 -2.38
N SER A 959 2.74 -2.36 -2.66
CA SER A 959 2.17 -1.26 -1.86
C SER A 959 1.97 -1.59 -0.37
N THR A 960 1.96 -0.58 0.50
CA THR A 960 1.52 -0.76 1.90
C THR A 960 0.07 -1.25 1.93
N ARG A 961 -0.15 -2.47 2.43
CA ARG A 961 -1.46 -3.17 2.40
C ARG A 961 -2.64 -2.36 2.96
N THR A 962 -2.41 -1.48 3.93
CA THR A 962 -3.45 -0.67 4.58
C THR A 962 -4.09 0.38 3.65
N TYR A 963 -3.31 0.98 2.75
CA TYR A 963 -3.76 2.02 1.81
C TYR A 963 -3.91 1.51 0.38
N CYS A 964 -3.72 0.20 0.21
CA CYS A 964 -3.77 -0.50 -1.05
C CYS A 964 -5.23 -0.66 -1.52
N PRO A 965 -5.52 -0.45 -2.81
CA PRO A 965 -6.85 -0.69 -3.36
C PRO A 965 -7.17 -2.19 -3.46
N PRO A 966 -8.46 -2.58 -3.42
CA PRO A 966 -8.87 -3.97 -3.32
C PRO A 966 -8.41 -4.84 -4.49
N GLU A 967 -8.23 -4.27 -5.68
CA GLU A 967 -7.71 -4.97 -6.86
C GLU A 967 -6.25 -5.42 -6.71
N LEU A 968 -5.47 -4.75 -5.85
CA LEU A 968 -4.09 -5.12 -5.50
C LEU A 968 -4.01 -5.92 -4.18
N HIS A 969 -5.16 -6.21 -3.55
CA HIS A 969 -5.25 -6.95 -2.29
C HIS A 969 -5.34 -8.48 -2.50
N TRP A 970 -5.73 -8.94 -3.69
CA TRP A 970 -5.88 -10.37 -4.00
C TRP A 970 -4.54 -11.00 -4.40
N ASN A 971 -4.09 -11.99 -3.61
CA ASN A 971 -3.02 -12.97 -3.81
C ASN A 971 -1.94 -12.75 -4.89
N HIS A 972 -0.68 -13.00 -4.50
CA HIS A 972 0.57 -13.03 -5.29
C HIS A 972 0.60 -13.95 -6.54
N GLU A 973 -0.54 -14.41 -7.07
CA GLU A 973 -0.63 -15.36 -8.19
C GLU A 973 -1.09 -14.70 -9.51
N VAL A 974 -1.51 -13.42 -9.51
CA VAL A 974 -1.95 -12.72 -10.72
C VAL A 974 -1.17 -11.41 -10.87
N ASP A 975 -0.42 -11.27 -11.97
CA ASP A 975 0.24 -10.01 -12.35
C ASP A 975 -0.82 -8.97 -12.72
N PHE A 976 -1.27 -8.19 -11.73
CA PHE A 976 -2.19 -7.09 -11.96
C PHE A 976 -1.43 -5.86 -12.46
N THR A 977 -2.11 -5.09 -13.30
CA THR A 977 -1.49 -4.00 -14.02
C THR A 977 -1.86 -2.67 -13.39
N VAL A 978 -0.84 -1.92 -12.93
CA VAL A 978 -1.05 -0.77 -12.06
C VAL A 978 -1.25 0.51 -12.87
N GLY A 979 -2.41 1.15 -12.67
CA GLY A 979 -2.76 2.45 -13.23
C GLY A 979 -2.80 3.59 -12.20
N PRO A 980 -3.03 4.85 -12.63
CA PRO A 980 -3.05 6.03 -11.75
C PRO A 980 -4.18 6.02 -10.71
N LEU A 981 -5.21 5.17 -10.89
CA LEU A 981 -6.34 5.04 -9.96
C LEU A 981 -5.93 4.48 -8.60
N VAL A 982 -4.82 3.72 -8.55
CA VAL A 982 -4.27 3.18 -7.30
C VAL A 982 -3.94 4.30 -6.32
N ASP A 983 -3.29 5.37 -6.80
CA ASP A 983 -2.96 6.52 -5.95
C ASP A 983 -4.19 7.31 -5.51
N MET A 984 -5.26 7.32 -6.33
CA MET A 984 -6.51 7.99 -5.99
C MET A 984 -7.25 7.26 -4.87
N TRP A 985 -7.24 5.92 -4.87
CA TRP A 985 -7.74 5.14 -3.75
C TRP A 985 -6.95 5.43 -2.47
N SER A 986 -5.62 5.37 -2.55
CA SER A 986 -4.76 5.66 -1.39
C SER A 986 -4.97 7.07 -0.86
N LEU A 987 -5.16 8.07 -1.73
CA LEU A 987 -5.54 9.42 -1.32
C LEU A 987 -6.90 9.44 -0.61
N GLY A 988 -7.89 8.70 -1.10
CA GLY A 988 -9.18 8.52 -0.42
C GLY A 988 -9.02 7.99 1.01
N CYS A 989 -8.19 6.98 1.21
CA CYS A 989 -7.87 6.45 2.55
C CYS A 989 -7.22 7.53 3.44
N VAL A 990 -6.25 8.30 2.92
CA VAL A 990 -5.63 9.42 3.66
C VAL A 990 -6.66 10.45 4.10
N LEU A 991 -7.60 10.81 3.22
CA LEU A 991 -8.66 11.78 3.53
C LEU A 991 -9.63 11.25 4.59
N ILE A 992 -9.99 9.96 4.54
CA ILE A 992 -10.86 9.35 5.57
C ILE A 992 -10.16 9.33 6.93
N GLU A 993 -8.88 8.94 6.97
CA GLU A 993 -8.10 8.96 8.21
C GLU A 993 -7.96 10.38 8.77
N ALA A 994 -7.74 11.37 7.91
CA ALA A 994 -7.73 12.78 8.31
C ALA A 994 -9.07 13.22 8.93
N ALA A 995 -10.20 12.81 8.33
CA ALA A 995 -11.53 13.10 8.87
C ALA A 995 -11.76 12.46 10.25
N VAL A 996 -11.34 11.21 10.43
CA VAL A 996 -11.42 10.51 11.73
C VAL A 996 -10.56 11.22 12.77
N TRP A 997 -9.33 11.62 12.41
CA TRP A 997 -8.44 12.34 13.32
C TRP A 997 -9.01 13.71 13.71
N ILE A 998 -9.59 14.47 12.77
CA ILE A 998 -10.24 15.76 13.08
C ILE A 998 -11.42 15.55 14.06
N CYS A 999 -12.24 14.51 13.85
CA CYS A 999 -13.43 14.27 14.66
C CYS A 999 -13.14 13.66 16.05
N PHE A 1000 -12.15 12.77 16.15
CA PHE A 1000 -11.93 11.91 17.32
C PHE A 1000 -10.51 11.98 17.88
N GLY A 1001 -9.67 12.87 17.34
CA GLY A 1001 -8.26 13.02 17.70
C GLY A 1001 -7.42 11.79 17.39
N GLN A 1002 -6.20 11.81 17.92
CA GLN A 1002 -5.21 10.75 17.69
C GLN A 1002 -5.66 9.37 18.17
N ARG A 1003 -6.41 9.32 19.27
CA ARG A 1003 -6.92 8.07 19.83
C ARG A 1003 -7.95 7.42 18.90
N GLY A 1004 -8.95 8.17 18.44
CA GLY A 1004 -9.97 7.63 17.54
C GLY A 1004 -9.40 7.19 16.19
N ARG A 1005 -8.35 7.88 15.71
CA ARG A 1005 -7.61 7.46 14.52
C ARG A 1005 -6.92 6.10 14.68
N ILE A 1006 -6.28 5.85 15.84
CA ILE A 1006 -5.66 4.55 16.14
C ILE A 1006 -6.71 3.44 16.27
N GLU A 1007 -7.88 3.73 16.82
CA GLU A 1007 -8.98 2.75 16.93
C GLU A 1007 -9.64 2.43 15.57
N PHE A 1008 -9.55 3.36 14.60
CA PHE A 1008 -10.06 3.18 13.24
C PHE A 1008 -9.13 2.37 12.33
N GLN A 1009 -7.81 2.52 12.51
CA GLN A 1009 -6.77 1.76 11.81
C GLN A 1009 -6.70 0.31 12.31
#